data_AF-A0AAI9V3X7-F1
#
_entry.id   AF-A0AAI9V3X7-F1
#
_cell.length_a   1.000
_cell.length_b   1.000
_cell.length_c   1.000
_cell.angle_alpha   90.00
_cell.angle_beta   90.00
_cell.angle_gamma   90.00
#
_symmetry.space_group_name_H-M   'P 1'
#
loop_
_entity.id
_entity.type
_entity.pdbx_description
1 polymer ?
#
loop_
_entity_poly.entity_id
_entity_poly.type
_entity_poly.pdbx_seq_one_letter_code
_entity_poly.pdbx_strand_id
1 'polypeptide(L)'
;MNGWDEKQHLDDDAFGAKGNIVSAFDAFPKAKPQYVTRTAGGGKWTVAMTVISVFLFWSELGRWWRGTETHTFAVEKGVLHEMQINMDIVVRMHCDDLHINVQDAAGDRILASSMLKRDKTNWSQWVDSKGIHRLGRDSKGKIDTGAGWQEEEGFGEEHVHDIVSLSKKRAKWAKTPRLWGDGDSCRIYGNLDVNRVQGDFHITARGHGYMEFGEHLDHAAFNFSHIISEMSFGPFYPSLVNPLDRTVNLARINFHKFQYYLSVVPTVYSVGHSSSNLISTNQYAVTEQSKETDDHNIPGIFFKYDIEPILLSVEESRDGFLQFLMKIVNVISGVLVAGHWGYTLTEWYKEVMGRRRRERNEGFIGTKSSERTFATAQDVEQQDAEMRKLLPKSIKPDTYRRLHDNLLKVRHVLGQQRLTLAEKILYSHLDNVEDSLLTNTDNGRNIRGSANLKLNPDRVNMQDASAQMALLQFMSCNLAKPAIPASIHCDHLIVGSKGAESDLTDGISVNKEVFDFLESAGRKYGMDFWPPGAGIIHQTVLEVYALPGIMMLGTDSHSPNAGGLSTITIGVGGADAVEALVGAPWELKAPRVLGVKLTGKLNDWVSPKDVILNLAGKLTVRGGTGFIVEYFGEGVETLSATGMATICNMGAEVGATTSIFPYTAASERYLLQTRRQAEHKALDAYKKWSAFNFRADEDAHYDQVIEINLSELEPHINGPFTPDLATPLSAFKETIQTEQWPEVLSAGLIGSCTNSSYEDMTKVESMVKQAEKAGLKPKAPFYITPGSEQIRATLERDGTLKTLEGAGGIVLSNACGPCIGQWKRQDDIPKGQLNAILTSYNRNFKGRNDGNPGTMNFLASPEIVTAMAYAGATTFNPMTDKLQTPDGKEFKFEAPRGLENPKTPFESGVASLQSISPDEPNADVKIAIAPTSERLAFLEPFAPFPESDLSGLKVLVKVTGKCTTDTISAAGPWLKYKGHLPNISTNTLNTAVNKETGEVNAAYDVDGSKHTIPELAQLWKERGQEWLVVAEHNYGEGSAREHAALQPRYLGARVVLTKSFARIHETNLKKQGVVPLTFENEADYDKIAACDEVSTVGLYEMLQNGGQGKVQLLVKKKDGSEVLIPTAHAVTKDQAGFILAGSALSMLAKRNQA
;
A
#
# COMPACT_ATOMS: atom_id res chain seq x y z
N MET A 1 60.74 -27.16 43.05
CA MET A 1 61.53 -27.99 43.98
C MET A 1 62.98 -27.97 43.53
N ASN A 2 63.84 -27.63 44.49
CA ASN A 2 65.24 -28.00 44.69
C ASN A 2 66.30 -27.69 43.61
N GLY A 3 67.26 -26.85 44.00
CA GLY A 3 68.63 -26.90 43.47
C GLY A 3 69.38 -25.58 43.56
N TRP A 4 70.22 -25.44 44.59
CA TRP A 4 71.35 -24.50 44.71
C TRP A 4 72.31 -24.60 43.48
N ASP A 5 73.30 -23.75 43.19
CA ASP A 5 74.24 -23.03 44.06
C ASP A 5 75.03 -21.94 43.29
N GLU A 6 75.73 -21.09 44.04
CA GLU A 6 76.66 -20.02 43.70
C GLU A 6 77.86 -20.48 42.84
N LYS A 7 78.32 -19.55 41.98
CA LYS A 7 79.60 -19.57 41.23
C LYS A 7 79.75 -20.69 40.20
N GLN A 8 79.33 -20.41 38.95
CA GLN A 8 80.19 -20.57 37.77
C GLN A 8 79.53 -20.01 36.51
N HIS A 9 80.37 -19.49 35.63
CA HIS A 9 80.04 -18.77 34.40
C HIS A 9 79.16 -19.57 33.42
N LEU A 10 78.20 -18.88 32.79
CA LEU A 10 77.57 -19.34 31.56
C LEU A 10 78.62 -19.29 30.43
N ASP A 11 78.92 -20.44 29.86
CA ASP A 11 79.66 -20.58 28.61
C ASP A 11 78.64 -20.53 27.46
N ASP A 12 78.74 -19.47 26.65
CA ASP A 12 77.79 -19.12 25.58
C ASP A 12 77.95 -19.96 24.29
N ASP A 13 78.86 -20.95 24.26
CA ASP A 13 79.19 -21.72 23.04
C ASP A 13 78.53 -23.11 22.95
N ALA A 14 77.55 -23.44 23.78
CA ALA A 14 76.82 -24.73 23.69
C ALA A 14 75.55 -24.71 22.82
N PHE A 15 75.19 -23.58 22.19
CA PHE A 15 73.98 -23.47 21.37
C PHE A 15 74.27 -23.42 19.86
N GLY A 16 74.59 -24.59 19.30
CA GLY A 16 74.41 -24.90 17.87
C GLY A 16 75.37 -25.97 17.36
N ALA A 17 74.98 -27.05 16.70
CA ALA A 17 73.69 -27.61 16.34
C ALA A 17 73.89 -29.11 16.03
N LYS A 18 72.88 -29.95 16.22
CA LYS A 18 72.70 -31.16 15.40
C LYS A 18 71.24 -31.28 15.02
N GLY A 19 70.99 -31.24 13.70
CA GLY A 19 69.67 -31.38 13.10
C GLY A 19 69.17 -30.10 12.45
N ASN A 20 69.93 -29.57 11.50
CA ASN A 20 69.52 -28.44 10.67
C ASN A 20 69.25 -28.95 9.24
N ILE A 21 68.09 -28.62 8.66
CA ILE A 21 67.89 -28.62 7.19
C ILE A 21 67.72 -27.19 6.65
N VAL A 22 67.71 -26.14 7.49
CA VAL A 22 67.83 -24.76 6.97
C VAL A 22 68.69 -23.91 7.89
N SER A 23 69.96 -23.75 7.50
CA SER A 23 70.84 -22.70 7.99
C SER A 23 70.31 -21.33 7.56
N ALA A 24 70.05 -20.48 8.56
CA ALA A 24 69.90 -19.03 8.49
C ALA A 24 69.89 -18.38 7.10
N PHE A 25 68.72 -17.87 6.69
CA PHE A 25 68.63 -16.73 5.79
C PHE A 25 68.24 -15.51 6.63
N ASP A 26 69.25 -14.88 7.23
CA ASP A 26 69.14 -13.61 7.95
C ASP A 26 69.43 -12.48 6.96
N ALA A 27 68.37 -11.85 6.44
CA ALA A 27 68.47 -10.77 5.46
C ALA A 27 68.44 -9.37 6.10
N PHE A 28 68.29 -9.25 7.43
CA PHE A 28 68.25 -7.94 8.10
C PHE A 28 68.84 -8.03 9.51
N PRO A 29 70.04 -7.46 9.76
CA PRO A 29 70.68 -7.55 11.07
C PRO A 29 69.80 -6.91 12.14
N LYS A 30 69.46 -7.71 13.17
CA LYS A 30 68.75 -7.22 14.36
C LYS A 30 69.52 -6.04 14.95
N ALA A 31 68.87 -4.89 14.98
CA ALA A 31 69.38 -3.69 15.62
C ALA A 31 69.81 -3.99 17.06
N LYS A 32 70.96 -3.43 17.47
CA LYS A 32 71.53 -3.57 18.81
C LYS A 32 70.46 -3.21 19.87
N PRO A 33 70.44 -3.86 21.07
CA PRO A 33 69.42 -3.65 22.10
C PRO A 33 69.43 -2.27 22.81
N GLN A 34 69.90 -1.20 22.14
CA GLN A 34 70.16 0.11 22.75
C GLN A 34 69.24 1.24 22.25
N TYR A 35 68.13 0.93 21.59
CA TYR A 35 67.08 1.90 21.31
C TYR A 35 65.72 1.42 21.80
N VAL A 36 65.61 1.13 23.10
CA VAL A 36 64.32 1.19 23.79
C VAL A 36 64.35 2.47 24.62
N THR A 37 63.96 3.58 24.03
CA THR A 37 63.63 4.78 24.80
C THR A 37 62.43 4.43 25.68
N ARG A 38 62.67 4.15 26.96
CA ARG A 38 61.62 4.08 27.97
C ARG A 38 61.00 5.47 28.07
N THR A 39 59.93 5.71 27.33
CA THR A 39 59.14 6.93 27.50
C THR A 39 58.33 6.77 28.79
N ALA A 40 58.33 7.81 29.63
CA ALA A 40 57.51 7.83 30.85
C ALA A 40 55.99 7.74 30.58
N GLY A 41 55.58 7.83 29.31
CA GLY A 41 54.19 7.68 28.85
C GLY A 41 53.77 6.25 28.47
N GLY A 42 54.71 5.38 28.07
CA GLY A 42 54.39 4.04 27.58
C GLY A 42 53.70 3.16 28.62
N GLY A 43 54.13 3.22 29.88
CA GLY A 43 53.53 2.44 30.98
C GLY A 43 52.07 2.81 31.27
N LYS A 44 51.68 4.08 31.09
CA LYS A 44 50.29 4.53 31.29
C LYS A 44 49.35 3.96 30.21
N TRP A 45 49.82 3.92 28.96
CA TRP A 45 49.07 3.34 27.85
C TRP A 45 48.96 1.81 27.98
N THR A 46 50.02 1.11 28.40
CA THR A 46 49.94 -0.33 28.65
C THR A 46 48.92 -0.69 29.73
N VAL A 47 48.88 0.07 30.83
CA VAL A 47 47.88 -0.13 31.90
C VAL A 47 46.46 0.16 31.38
N ALA A 48 46.26 1.27 30.66
CA ALA A 48 44.96 1.61 30.09
C ALA A 48 44.46 0.54 29.09
N MET A 49 45.32 0.06 28.19
CA MET A 49 44.99 -0.97 27.22
C MET A 49 44.71 -2.32 27.89
N THR A 50 45.39 -2.65 28.98
CA THR A 50 45.14 -3.88 29.74
C THR A 50 43.76 -3.83 30.41
N VAL A 51 43.40 -2.71 31.04
CA VAL A 51 42.09 -2.53 31.68
C VAL A 51 40.96 -2.61 30.63
N ILE A 52 41.12 -1.93 29.49
CA ILE A 52 40.14 -1.98 28.40
C ILE A 52 40.00 -3.39 27.83
N SER A 53 41.11 -4.12 27.67
CA SER A 53 41.10 -5.50 27.15
C SER A 53 40.37 -6.46 28.10
N VAL A 54 40.59 -6.34 29.42
CA VAL A 54 39.90 -7.17 30.42
C VAL A 54 38.40 -6.88 30.45
N PHE A 55 38.02 -5.61 30.35
CA PHE A 55 36.61 -5.22 30.29
C PHE A 55 35.91 -5.78 29.04
N LEU A 56 36.52 -5.63 27.87
CA LEU A 56 35.94 -6.13 26.62
C LEU A 56 35.92 -7.67 26.57
N PHE A 57 36.91 -8.34 27.17
CA PHE A 57 36.92 -9.80 27.31
C PHE A 57 35.72 -10.31 28.14
N TRP A 58 35.43 -9.68 29.28
CA TRP A 58 34.25 -10.03 30.08
C TRP A 58 32.92 -9.68 29.42
N SER A 59 32.89 -8.60 28.64
CA SER A 59 31.73 -8.29 27.80
C SER A 59 31.47 -9.40 26.77
N GLU A 60 32.50 -9.86 26.05
CA GLU A 60 32.37 -10.93 25.06
C GLU A 60 32.05 -12.29 25.69
N LEU A 61 32.63 -12.63 26.85
CA LEU A 61 32.27 -13.86 27.55
C LEU A 61 30.80 -13.83 28.00
N GLY A 62 30.33 -12.69 28.52
CA GLY A 62 28.94 -12.51 28.91
C GLY A 62 27.97 -12.69 27.73
N ARG A 63 28.31 -12.14 26.57
CA ARG A 63 27.54 -12.31 25.32
C ARG A 63 27.52 -13.77 24.86
N TRP A 64 28.66 -14.45 24.88
CA TRP A 64 28.75 -15.85 24.47
C TRP A 64 27.93 -16.79 25.38
N TRP A 65 27.92 -16.53 26.69
CA TRP A 65 27.18 -17.35 27.66
C TRP A 65 25.66 -17.20 27.52
N ARG A 66 25.15 -15.98 27.32
CA ARG A 66 23.71 -15.70 27.18
C ARG A 66 23.15 -16.13 25.82
N GLY A 67 24.00 -16.21 24.79
CA GLY A 67 23.54 -16.44 23.43
C GLY A 67 22.91 -15.19 22.81
N THR A 68 22.47 -15.31 21.56
CA THR A 68 21.80 -14.24 20.84
C THR A 68 20.47 -14.73 20.31
N GLU A 69 19.41 -14.05 20.72
CA GLU A 69 18.06 -14.26 20.21
C GLU A 69 17.84 -13.35 19.00
N THR A 70 17.45 -13.95 17.88
CA THR A 70 17.13 -13.24 16.65
C THR A 70 15.63 -13.34 16.40
N HIS A 71 14.96 -12.19 16.44
CA HIS A 71 13.55 -12.07 16.13
C HIS A 71 13.41 -11.72 14.66
N THR A 72 12.86 -12.64 13.88
CA THR A 72 12.66 -12.46 12.44
C THR A 72 11.17 -12.37 12.18
N PHE A 73 10.75 -11.22 11.64
CA PHE A 73 9.40 -11.05 11.14
C PHE A 73 9.38 -11.41 9.66
N ALA A 74 8.58 -12.41 9.32
CA ALA A 74 8.32 -12.78 7.94
C ALA A 74 6.83 -12.59 7.65
N VAL A 75 6.46 -12.45 6.38
CA VAL A 75 5.06 -12.61 6.00
C VAL A 75 4.73 -14.10 6.13
N GLU A 76 3.66 -14.42 6.86
CA GLU A 76 3.17 -15.80 6.99
C GLU A 76 2.78 -16.31 5.59
N LYS A 77 3.50 -17.30 5.07
CA LYS A 77 3.27 -17.87 3.73
C LYS A 77 2.37 -19.11 3.73
N GLY A 78 2.05 -19.64 4.91
CA GLY A 78 1.26 -20.87 5.07
C GLY A 78 -0.23 -20.59 5.06
N VAL A 79 -0.96 -21.25 4.16
CA VAL A 79 -2.43 -21.24 4.11
C VAL A 79 -2.97 -22.33 5.05
N LEU A 80 -2.83 -22.11 6.36
CA LEU A 80 -3.56 -22.93 7.34
C LEU A 80 -5.01 -22.47 7.37
N HIS A 81 -5.94 -23.39 7.11
CA HIS A 81 -7.37 -23.09 7.00
C HIS A 81 -8.05 -23.03 8.37
N GLU A 82 -7.49 -23.75 9.35
CA GLU A 82 -8.03 -23.86 10.70
C GLU A 82 -7.01 -23.37 11.74
N MET A 83 -7.53 -22.83 12.84
CA MET A 83 -6.81 -22.41 14.03
C MET A 83 -7.55 -22.93 15.25
N GLN A 84 -6.82 -23.51 16.19
CA GLN A 84 -7.39 -23.95 17.46
C GLN A 84 -7.42 -22.78 18.46
N ILE A 85 -8.54 -22.61 19.15
CA ILE A 85 -8.69 -21.72 20.31
C ILE A 85 -8.81 -22.61 21.55
N ASN A 86 -7.93 -22.42 22.52
CA ASN A 86 -7.99 -23.10 23.81
C ASN A 86 -8.46 -22.11 24.86
N MET A 87 -9.43 -22.51 25.65
CA MET A 87 -10.07 -21.61 26.62
C MET A 87 -10.46 -22.34 27.89
N ASP A 88 -10.33 -21.66 29.03
CA ASP A 88 -10.87 -22.06 30.34
C ASP A 88 -11.38 -20.82 31.07
N ILE A 89 -12.70 -20.63 31.09
CA ILE A 89 -13.37 -19.46 31.67
C ILE A 89 -14.42 -19.90 32.68
N VAL A 90 -14.48 -19.24 33.84
CA VAL A 90 -15.57 -19.39 34.81
C VAL A 90 -16.44 -18.15 34.77
N VAL A 91 -17.73 -18.30 34.48
CA VAL A 91 -18.72 -17.21 34.44
C VAL A 91 -19.71 -17.39 35.59
N ARG A 92 -20.04 -16.29 36.29
CA ARG A 92 -20.93 -16.28 37.46
C ARG A 92 -22.43 -16.36 37.10
N MET A 93 -22.78 -17.36 36.29
CA MET A 93 -24.15 -17.71 35.91
C MET A 93 -24.27 -19.23 35.82
N HIS A 94 -25.49 -19.76 35.91
CA HIS A 94 -25.72 -21.19 35.72
C HIS A 94 -25.42 -21.62 34.28
N CYS A 95 -24.90 -22.84 34.11
CA CYS A 95 -24.50 -23.34 32.79
C CYS A 95 -25.66 -23.42 31.77
N ASP A 96 -26.89 -23.63 32.26
CA ASP A 96 -28.10 -23.77 31.43
C ASP A 96 -28.62 -22.41 30.92
N ASP A 97 -28.08 -21.32 31.47
CA ASP A 97 -28.46 -19.92 31.16
C ASP A 97 -27.48 -19.23 30.20
N LEU A 98 -26.33 -19.85 29.94
CA LEU A 98 -25.27 -19.30 29.08
C LEU A 98 -25.33 -19.87 27.66
N HIS A 99 -25.13 -19.01 26.68
CA HIS A 99 -24.99 -19.34 25.27
C HIS A 99 -23.62 -18.96 24.76
N ILE A 100 -23.01 -19.80 23.93
CA ILE A 100 -21.65 -19.61 23.42
C ILE A 100 -21.67 -19.79 21.91
N ASN A 101 -21.24 -18.77 21.18
CA ASN A 101 -21.17 -18.77 19.72
C ASN A 101 -19.86 -18.17 19.22
N VAL A 102 -19.48 -18.56 18.02
CA VAL A 102 -18.47 -17.86 17.23
C VAL A 102 -19.11 -17.40 15.93
N GLN A 103 -18.90 -16.14 15.58
CA GLN A 103 -19.17 -15.64 14.24
C GLN A 103 -17.85 -15.18 13.62
N ASP A 104 -17.46 -15.76 12.49
CA ASP A 104 -16.29 -15.31 11.76
C ASP A 104 -16.61 -14.16 10.78
N ALA A 105 -15.58 -13.59 10.15
CA ALA A 105 -15.70 -12.52 9.16
C ALA A 105 -16.43 -12.94 7.87
N ALA A 106 -16.51 -14.25 7.59
CA ALA A 106 -17.32 -14.80 6.49
C ALA A 106 -18.81 -14.88 6.87
N GLY A 107 -19.14 -14.72 8.16
CA GLY A 107 -20.48 -14.80 8.69
C GLY A 107 -20.90 -16.21 9.10
N ASP A 108 -19.99 -17.18 9.01
CA ASP A 108 -20.23 -18.57 9.42
C ASP A 108 -20.37 -18.65 10.94
N ARG A 109 -21.38 -19.39 11.37
CA ARG A 109 -21.70 -19.60 12.79
C ARG A 109 -21.27 -20.99 13.20
N ILE A 110 -20.24 -21.07 14.02
CA ILE A 110 -19.83 -22.34 14.64
C ILE A 110 -20.55 -22.45 15.99
N LEU A 111 -21.37 -23.49 16.15
CA LEU A 111 -22.07 -23.81 17.40
C LEU A 111 -21.07 -24.33 18.46
N ALA A 112 -20.26 -23.41 19.00
CA ALA A 112 -19.21 -23.68 19.99
C ALA A 112 -19.71 -24.37 21.26
N SER A 113 -21.00 -24.20 21.59
CA SER A 113 -21.68 -24.87 22.70
C SER A 113 -21.55 -26.40 22.69
N SER A 114 -21.46 -27.02 21.50
CA SER A 114 -21.34 -28.48 21.36
C SER A 114 -19.91 -29.02 21.47
N MET A 115 -18.91 -28.15 21.30
CA MET A 115 -17.49 -28.52 21.26
C MET A 115 -16.76 -28.25 22.59
N LEU A 116 -17.29 -27.32 23.40
CA LEU A 116 -16.74 -26.97 24.72
C LEU A 116 -17.43 -27.73 25.86
N LYS A 117 -16.67 -28.05 26.92
CA LYS A 117 -17.23 -28.69 28.12
C LYS A 117 -17.72 -27.65 29.10
N ARG A 118 -18.81 -27.97 29.81
CA ARG A 118 -19.41 -27.14 30.84
C ARG A 118 -19.53 -27.91 32.14
N ASP A 119 -18.90 -27.41 33.20
CA ASP A 119 -19.01 -27.98 34.55
C ASP A 119 -19.66 -26.95 35.50
N LYS A 120 -20.64 -27.41 36.30
CA LYS A 120 -21.20 -26.60 37.39
C LYS A 120 -20.16 -26.40 38.49
N THR A 121 -19.98 -25.17 38.96
CA THR A 121 -18.99 -24.80 39.99
C THR A 121 -19.52 -23.66 40.87
N ASN A 122 -18.79 -23.33 41.94
CA ASN A 122 -19.07 -22.14 42.75
C ASN A 122 -18.04 -21.03 42.52
N TRP A 123 -18.48 -19.78 42.39
CA TRP A 123 -17.66 -18.58 42.16
C TRP A 123 -16.54 -18.44 43.21
N SER A 124 -16.89 -18.62 44.49
CA SER A 124 -15.98 -18.49 45.62
C SER A 124 -14.81 -19.47 45.60
N GLN A 125 -14.94 -20.62 44.93
CA GLN A 125 -13.86 -21.61 44.82
C GLN A 125 -12.72 -21.16 43.90
N TRP A 126 -12.98 -20.18 43.02
CA TRP A 126 -12.02 -19.71 42.03
C TRP A 126 -11.43 -18.35 42.41
N VAL A 127 -12.24 -17.42 42.93
CA VAL A 127 -11.82 -16.04 43.26
C VAL A 127 -10.72 -15.96 44.32
N ASP A 128 -10.69 -16.88 45.30
CA ASP A 128 -9.72 -16.88 46.40
C ASP A 128 -8.43 -17.69 46.10
N SER A 129 -8.24 -18.14 44.85
CA SER A 129 -7.02 -18.84 44.47
C SER A 129 -5.83 -17.88 44.35
N LYS A 130 -4.72 -18.17 45.05
CA LYS A 130 -3.49 -17.35 45.00
C LYS A 130 -2.97 -17.28 43.56
N GLY A 131 -2.90 -16.08 42.98
CA GLY A 131 -2.31 -15.84 41.65
C GLY A 131 -3.25 -15.25 40.59
N ILE A 132 -4.45 -14.82 40.97
CA ILE A 132 -5.39 -14.10 40.11
C ILE A 132 -5.00 -12.61 40.04
N HIS A 133 -4.88 -12.06 38.84
CA HIS A 133 -4.61 -10.64 38.61
C HIS A 133 -5.78 -9.97 37.89
N ARG A 134 -5.89 -8.64 37.99
CA ARG A 134 -6.71 -7.83 37.08
C ARG A 134 -5.79 -7.32 35.99
N LEU A 135 -6.17 -7.47 34.72
CA LEU A 135 -5.45 -6.82 33.63
C LEU A 135 -5.36 -5.32 33.93
N GLY A 136 -4.13 -4.82 34.05
CA GLY A 136 -3.83 -3.39 34.08
C GLY A 136 -3.90 -2.66 35.43
N ARG A 137 -3.93 -3.32 36.60
CA ARG A 137 -3.67 -2.63 37.88
C ARG A 137 -2.86 -3.44 38.88
N ASP A 138 -1.86 -2.79 39.49
CA ASP A 138 -1.10 -3.37 40.59
C ASP A 138 -1.97 -3.56 41.86
N SER A 139 -1.41 -4.21 42.89
CA SER A 139 -2.05 -4.42 44.19
C SER A 139 -2.45 -3.12 44.93
N LYS A 140 -2.07 -1.94 44.39
CA LYS A 140 -2.40 -0.60 44.90
C LYS A 140 -3.37 0.16 43.98
N GLY A 141 -3.88 -0.47 42.92
CA GLY A 141 -4.94 0.07 42.07
C GLY A 141 -4.50 1.14 41.07
N LYS A 142 -3.21 1.23 40.72
CA LYS A 142 -2.71 2.16 39.69
C LYS A 142 -2.67 1.49 38.31
N ILE A 143 -3.00 2.24 37.26
CA ILE A 143 -3.00 1.75 35.86
C ILE A 143 -1.56 1.57 35.40
N ASP A 144 -1.17 0.35 35.04
CA ASP A 144 0.15 0.03 34.50
C ASP A 144 0.14 0.23 32.98
N THR A 145 0.75 1.32 32.50
CA THR A 145 0.78 1.71 31.08
C THR A 145 2.04 1.22 30.36
N GLY A 146 2.78 0.24 30.89
CA GLY A 146 3.95 -0.33 30.23
C GLY A 146 5.11 0.66 29.99
N ALA A 147 5.06 1.86 30.57
CA ALA A 147 6.01 2.94 30.32
C ALA A 147 7.12 3.05 31.38
N GLY A 148 7.29 2.03 32.22
CA GLY A 148 8.20 2.06 33.38
C GLY A 148 8.88 0.74 33.68
N TRP A 149 9.38 0.03 32.66
CA TRP A 149 10.21 -1.15 32.82
C TRP A 149 11.63 -0.84 32.34
N GLN A 150 12.42 -0.19 33.19
CA GLN A 150 13.85 -0.02 32.91
C GLN A 150 14.77 -0.71 33.92
N GLU A 151 14.32 -1.11 35.11
CA GLU A 151 15.12 -1.95 36.01
C GLU A 151 14.19 -2.85 36.85
N GLU A 152 14.56 -4.14 36.97
CA GLU A 152 13.95 -5.25 37.74
C GLU A 152 12.96 -6.20 37.01
N GLU A 153 13.49 -7.39 36.74
CA GLU A 153 12.93 -8.68 36.30
C GLU A 153 11.44 -8.93 36.62
N GLY A 154 10.61 -9.25 35.61
CA GLY A 154 9.20 -9.56 35.89
C GLY A 154 8.20 -9.91 34.78
N PHE A 155 8.57 -9.92 33.49
CA PHE A 155 8.03 -10.89 32.53
C PHE A 155 9.26 -11.66 32.09
N GLY A 156 9.42 -12.87 32.63
CA GLY A 156 10.67 -13.60 32.55
C GLY A 156 11.24 -13.57 31.14
N GLU A 157 12.54 -13.28 31.03
CA GLU A 157 13.37 -13.75 29.93
C GLU A 157 13.30 -15.29 29.97
N GLU A 158 12.15 -15.87 29.65
CA GLU A 158 12.05 -17.29 29.35
C GLU A 158 12.77 -17.43 28.03
N HIS A 159 14.06 -17.75 28.13
CA HIS A 159 14.89 -18.03 26.98
C HIS A 159 14.16 -19.04 26.09
N VAL A 160 14.33 -18.93 24.78
CA VAL A 160 13.69 -19.81 23.80
C VAL A 160 13.88 -21.29 24.18
N HIS A 161 15.04 -21.62 24.75
CA HIS A 161 15.33 -22.92 25.34
C HIS A 161 14.34 -23.40 26.43
N ASP A 162 13.90 -22.52 27.33
CA ASP A 162 12.96 -22.84 28.40
C ASP A 162 11.54 -23.06 27.86
N ILE A 163 11.09 -22.20 26.96
CA ILE A 163 9.83 -22.35 26.21
C ILE A 163 9.80 -23.71 25.49
N VAL A 164 10.93 -24.07 24.84
CA VAL A 164 11.05 -25.34 24.12
C VAL A 164 11.10 -26.56 25.04
N SER A 165 11.62 -26.40 26.26
CA SER A 165 11.61 -27.46 27.27
C SER A 165 10.22 -27.70 27.86
N LEU A 166 9.44 -26.62 28.04
CA LEU A 166 8.14 -26.64 28.70
C LEU A 166 7.06 -27.32 27.84
N SER A 167 7.12 -27.15 26.52
CA SER A 167 6.19 -27.77 25.57
C SER A 167 6.24 -29.30 25.52
N LYS A 168 7.32 -29.93 26.01
CA LYS A 168 7.48 -31.39 26.05
C LYS A 168 6.62 -32.05 27.14
N LYS A 169 5.97 -31.28 28.02
CA LYS A 169 5.04 -31.78 29.05
C LYS A 169 3.68 -32.13 28.43
N ARG A 170 3.04 -33.21 28.91
CA ARG A 170 1.70 -33.62 28.42
C ARG A 170 0.64 -32.56 28.76
N ALA A 171 -0.04 -32.04 27.73
CA ALA A 171 -1.15 -31.12 27.90
C ALA A 171 -2.34 -31.76 28.64
N LYS A 172 -2.70 -31.23 29.82
CA LYS A 172 -3.86 -31.66 30.61
C LYS A 172 -4.54 -30.44 31.24
N TRP A 173 -5.84 -30.30 31.02
CA TRP A 173 -6.68 -29.30 31.66
C TRP A 173 -6.72 -29.47 33.19
N ALA A 174 -6.81 -28.35 33.92
CA ALA A 174 -6.98 -28.36 35.36
C ALA A 174 -8.30 -29.06 35.75
N LYS A 175 -8.33 -29.76 36.90
CA LYS A 175 -9.54 -30.44 37.37
C LYS A 175 -10.51 -29.44 38.00
N THR A 176 -11.79 -29.55 37.66
CA THR A 176 -12.85 -28.77 38.31
C THR A 176 -12.91 -29.13 39.80
N PRO A 177 -12.96 -28.14 40.71
CA PRO A 177 -13.18 -28.39 42.14
C PRO A 177 -14.45 -29.21 42.39
N ARG A 178 -14.47 -30.02 43.46
CA ARG A 178 -15.68 -30.77 43.82
C ARG A 178 -16.77 -29.82 44.31
N LEU A 179 -17.94 -29.91 43.69
CA LEU A 179 -19.13 -29.14 44.05
C LEU A 179 -19.86 -29.76 45.25
N TRP A 180 -20.30 -28.92 46.19
CA TRP A 180 -21.15 -29.30 47.31
C TRP A 180 -22.36 -28.34 47.32
N GLY A 181 -23.56 -28.85 47.03
CA GLY A 181 -24.77 -28.03 46.86
C GLY A 181 -25.07 -27.68 45.39
N ASP A 182 -25.96 -26.71 45.17
CA ASP A 182 -26.26 -26.19 43.83
C ASP A 182 -25.18 -25.18 43.42
N GLY A 183 -24.77 -25.20 42.15
CA GLY A 183 -23.63 -24.41 41.65
C GLY A 183 -24.05 -23.04 41.15
N ASP A 184 -23.47 -21.96 41.66
CA ASP A 184 -23.81 -20.57 41.28
C ASP A 184 -23.09 -20.05 40.01
N SER A 185 -22.20 -20.86 39.43
CA SER A 185 -21.32 -20.48 38.32
C SER A 185 -21.11 -21.63 37.34
N CYS A 186 -20.66 -21.30 36.13
CA CYS A 186 -20.35 -22.25 35.08
C CYS A 186 -18.88 -22.13 34.66
N ARG A 187 -18.15 -23.25 34.69
CA ARG A 187 -16.83 -23.37 34.06
C ARG A 187 -17.01 -23.86 32.63
N ILE A 188 -16.50 -23.10 31.67
CA ILE A 188 -16.48 -23.39 30.24
C ILE A 188 -15.03 -23.63 29.83
N TYR A 189 -14.69 -24.84 29.40
CA TYR A 189 -13.32 -25.16 29.02
C TYR A 189 -13.22 -26.17 27.89
N GLY A 190 -12.12 -26.10 27.14
CA GLY A 190 -11.82 -27.03 26.07
C GLY A 190 -11.10 -26.37 24.91
N ASN A 191 -11.08 -27.12 23.80
CA ASN A 191 -10.47 -26.69 22.55
C ASN A 191 -11.58 -26.49 21.53
N LEU A 192 -11.48 -25.44 20.74
CA LEU A 192 -12.41 -25.12 19.67
C LEU A 192 -11.61 -24.89 18.39
N ASP A 193 -11.83 -25.71 17.38
CA ASP A 193 -11.22 -25.52 16.07
C ASP A 193 -12.11 -24.55 15.27
N VAL A 194 -11.51 -23.44 14.82
CA VAL A 194 -12.17 -22.37 14.07
C VAL A 194 -11.44 -22.09 12.76
N ASN A 195 -12.11 -21.43 11.82
CA ASN A 195 -11.45 -20.93 10.62
C ASN A 195 -10.35 -19.91 11.00
N ARG A 196 -9.20 -19.96 10.33
CA ARG A 196 -8.08 -19.02 10.53
C ARG A 196 -8.38 -17.66 9.86
N VAL A 197 -9.43 -16.99 10.30
CA VAL A 197 -9.86 -15.66 9.86
C VAL A 197 -10.22 -14.81 11.07
N GLN A 198 -10.43 -13.51 10.86
CA GLN A 198 -10.94 -12.64 11.91
C GLN A 198 -12.30 -13.16 12.41
N GLY A 199 -12.53 -13.15 13.73
CA GLY A 199 -13.77 -13.64 14.32
C GLY A 199 -14.15 -13.00 15.65
N ASP A 200 -15.42 -13.19 16.02
CA ASP A 200 -16.02 -12.73 17.27
C ASP A 200 -16.59 -13.94 18.01
N PHE A 201 -15.90 -14.35 19.08
CA PHE A 201 -16.36 -15.36 20.01
C PHE A 201 -17.09 -14.69 21.16
N HIS A 202 -18.32 -15.09 21.46
CA HIS A 202 -19.07 -14.49 22.57
C HIS A 202 -19.84 -15.46 23.44
N ILE A 203 -19.94 -15.07 24.71
CA ILE A 203 -20.70 -15.73 25.77
C ILE A 203 -21.82 -14.76 26.18
N THR A 204 -23.07 -15.12 25.88
CA THR A 204 -24.26 -14.30 26.17
C THR A 204 -25.27 -15.10 27.01
N ALA A 205 -26.34 -14.44 27.49
CA ALA A 205 -27.43 -15.13 28.17
C ALA A 205 -28.40 -15.75 27.15
N ARG A 206 -29.07 -16.85 27.53
CA ARG A 206 -30.10 -17.49 26.71
C ARG A 206 -31.20 -16.49 26.33
N GLY A 207 -31.51 -16.38 25.03
CA GLY A 207 -32.49 -15.44 24.48
C GLY A 207 -31.95 -14.02 24.21
N HIS A 208 -30.68 -13.74 24.49
CA HIS A 208 -30.02 -12.46 24.16
C HIS A 208 -28.82 -12.72 23.25
N GLY A 209 -28.88 -12.26 22.00
CA GLY A 209 -27.91 -12.60 20.96
C GLY A 209 -28.58 -12.76 19.59
N TYR A 210 -28.14 -13.72 18.79
CA TYR A 210 -28.79 -14.05 17.52
C TYR A 210 -30.15 -14.74 17.75
N MET A 211 -31.14 -14.43 16.90
CA MET A 211 -32.53 -14.87 17.05
C MET A 211 -32.67 -16.39 17.19
N GLU A 212 -33.03 -16.85 18.39
CA GLU A 212 -33.52 -18.20 18.67
C GLU A 212 -34.95 -18.12 19.23
N PHE A 213 -35.77 -19.11 18.90
CA PHE A 213 -37.11 -19.28 19.44
C PHE A 213 -37.04 -19.96 20.81
N GLY A 214 -36.87 -19.19 21.89
CA GLY A 214 -36.87 -19.67 23.27
C GLY A 214 -37.36 -18.63 24.27
N GLU A 215 -37.81 -19.05 25.46
CA GLU A 215 -38.20 -18.14 26.53
C GLU A 215 -37.00 -17.30 26.99
N HIS A 216 -37.14 -15.98 26.93
CA HIS A 216 -36.15 -15.03 27.42
C HIS A 216 -35.93 -15.22 28.92
N LEU A 217 -34.67 -15.38 29.33
CA LEU A 217 -34.29 -15.44 30.73
C LEU A 217 -34.54 -14.07 31.40
N ASP A 218 -35.01 -14.08 32.66
CA ASP A 218 -35.24 -12.85 33.42
C ASP A 218 -33.93 -12.04 33.54
N HIS A 219 -34.01 -10.76 33.18
CA HIS A 219 -32.89 -9.82 33.19
C HIS A 219 -32.30 -9.63 34.60
N ALA A 220 -33.07 -9.93 35.65
CA ALA A 220 -32.58 -9.93 37.03
C ALA A 220 -31.51 -11.01 37.30
N ALA A 221 -31.44 -12.06 36.47
CA ALA A 221 -30.52 -13.19 36.63
C ALA A 221 -29.15 -13.00 35.97
N PHE A 222 -28.92 -11.92 35.21
CA PHE A 222 -27.67 -11.73 34.47
C PHE A 222 -26.50 -11.34 35.38
N ASN A 223 -25.40 -12.07 35.30
CA ASN A 223 -24.15 -11.72 35.98
C ASN A 223 -22.92 -12.22 35.21
N PHE A 224 -22.47 -11.43 34.24
CA PHE A 224 -21.29 -11.75 33.41
C PHE A 224 -19.94 -11.51 34.10
N SER A 225 -19.90 -11.51 35.44
CA SER A 225 -18.62 -11.58 36.15
C SER A 225 -17.91 -12.87 35.77
N HIS A 226 -16.65 -12.79 35.37
CA HIS A 226 -15.93 -13.95 34.86
C HIS A 226 -14.44 -13.95 35.21
N ILE A 227 -13.87 -15.15 35.16
CA ILE A 227 -12.46 -15.46 35.39
C ILE A 227 -11.94 -16.15 34.15
N ILE A 228 -10.93 -15.60 33.49
CA ILE A 228 -10.23 -16.27 32.39
C ILE A 228 -9.02 -16.96 33.01
N SER A 229 -9.06 -18.28 33.12
CA SER A 229 -7.97 -19.08 33.65
C SER A 229 -6.91 -19.36 32.60
N GLU A 230 -7.34 -19.59 31.36
CA GLU A 230 -6.49 -19.87 30.20
C GLU A 230 -7.17 -19.33 28.93
N MET A 231 -6.41 -18.65 28.08
CA MET A 231 -6.80 -18.33 26.71
C MET A 231 -5.58 -18.40 25.79
N SER A 232 -5.57 -19.29 24.80
CA SER A 232 -4.46 -19.42 23.85
C SER A 232 -4.91 -19.80 22.45
N PHE A 233 -4.08 -19.49 21.46
CA PHE A 233 -4.35 -19.72 20.05
C PHE A 233 -3.29 -20.66 19.45
N GLY A 234 -3.73 -21.69 18.72
CA GLY A 234 -2.89 -22.76 18.21
C GLY A 234 -2.85 -24.00 19.12
N PRO A 235 -1.87 -24.90 18.94
CA PRO A 235 -1.74 -26.09 19.77
C PRO A 235 -1.66 -25.75 21.27
N PHE A 236 -2.34 -26.53 22.10
CA PHE A 236 -2.45 -26.26 23.53
C PHE A 236 -1.16 -26.56 24.31
N TYR A 237 -0.54 -25.52 24.86
CA TYR A 237 0.65 -25.61 25.73
C TYR A 237 0.38 -24.97 27.11
N PRO A 238 -0.16 -25.73 28.10
CA PRO A 238 -0.64 -25.17 29.39
C PRO A 238 0.43 -24.59 30.31
N SER A 239 1.70 -24.66 29.91
CA SER A 239 2.83 -24.07 30.64
C SER A 239 3.26 -22.71 30.06
N LEU A 240 2.74 -22.32 28.90
CA LEU A 240 3.03 -21.04 28.28
C LEU A 240 2.05 -20.00 28.82
N VAL A 241 2.57 -18.92 29.39
CA VAL A 241 1.74 -17.86 29.99
C VAL A 241 1.31 -16.87 28.91
N ASN A 242 0.00 -16.65 28.78
CA ASN A 242 -0.61 -15.73 27.84
C ASN A 242 -1.19 -14.48 28.54
N PRO A 243 -1.39 -13.36 27.82
CA PRO A 243 -1.80 -12.10 28.44
C PRO A 243 -3.15 -12.10 29.18
N LEU A 244 -4.08 -13.00 28.86
CA LEU A 244 -5.38 -13.09 29.54
C LEU A 244 -5.43 -14.15 30.66
N ASP A 245 -4.37 -14.94 30.83
CA ASP A 245 -4.40 -16.05 31.78
C ASP A 245 -4.50 -15.55 33.21
N ARG A 246 -5.39 -16.13 34.02
CA ARG A 246 -5.65 -15.75 35.42
C ARG A 246 -6.19 -14.33 35.62
N THR A 247 -7.00 -13.84 34.68
CA THR A 247 -7.64 -12.52 34.77
C THR A 247 -9.05 -12.61 35.36
N VAL A 248 -9.46 -11.61 36.16
CA VAL A 248 -10.81 -11.54 36.75
C VAL A 248 -11.49 -10.21 36.52
N ASN A 249 -12.69 -10.27 35.97
CA ASN A 249 -13.53 -9.13 35.67
C ASN A 249 -14.93 -9.27 36.31
N LEU A 250 -15.36 -8.21 37.00
CA LEU A 250 -16.60 -8.21 37.80
C LEU A 250 -17.64 -7.30 37.14
N ALA A 251 -18.81 -7.85 36.84
CA ALA A 251 -19.96 -7.08 36.38
C ALA A 251 -20.52 -6.24 37.54
N ARG A 252 -20.66 -4.92 37.34
CA ARG A 252 -21.22 -4.00 38.35
C ARG A 252 -22.74 -3.94 38.35
N ILE A 253 -23.35 -4.26 37.20
CA ILE A 253 -24.79 -4.31 36.97
C ILE A 253 -25.10 -5.54 36.09
N ASN A 254 -26.37 -5.91 36.02
CA ASN A 254 -26.80 -7.09 35.26
C ASN A 254 -26.58 -6.95 33.74
N PHE A 255 -26.75 -5.74 33.18
CA PHE A 255 -26.44 -5.42 31.79
C PHE A 255 -25.02 -4.87 31.64
N HIS A 256 -24.06 -5.79 31.60
CA HIS A 256 -22.65 -5.45 31.47
C HIS A 256 -22.04 -6.14 30.26
N LYS A 257 -21.27 -5.39 29.47
CA LYS A 257 -20.58 -5.89 28.29
C LYS A 257 -19.07 -5.83 28.48
N PHE A 258 -18.42 -6.98 28.34
CA PHE A 258 -16.96 -7.11 28.32
C PHE A 258 -16.51 -7.41 26.89
N GLN A 259 -15.55 -6.66 26.39
CA GLN A 259 -15.00 -6.83 25.05
C GLN A 259 -13.47 -6.92 25.11
N TYR A 260 -12.92 -8.01 24.62
CA TYR A 260 -11.48 -8.23 24.46
C TYR A 260 -11.16 -8.18 22.97
N TYR A 261 -10.27 -7.29 22.55
CA TYR A 261 -9.75 -7.24 21.19
C TYR A 261 -8.36 -7.87 21.18
N LEU A 262 -8.18 -8.90 20.37
CA LEU A 262 -7.01 -9.77 20.33
C LEU A 262 -6.34 -9.66 18.96
N SER A 263 -5.06 -9.30 18.91
CA SER A 263 -4.24 -9.37 17.68
C SER A 263 -3.35 -10.60 17.78
N VAL A 264 -3.68 -11.65 17.04
CA VAL A 264 -3.03 -12.97 17.07
C VAL A 264 -1.91 -13.00 16.03
N VAL A 265 -0.69 -13.27 16.48
CA VAL A 265 0.55 -13.33 15.69
C VAL A 265 1.08 -14.77 15.70
N PRO A 266 1.09 -15.45 14.54
CA PRO A 266 1.76 -16.74 14.39
C PRO A 266 3.22 -16.67 14.84
N THR A 267 3.64 -17.58 15.72
CA THR A 267 4.97 -17.53 16.35
C THR A 267 5.65 -18.89 16.33
N VAL A 268 6.89 -18.93 15.85
CA VAL A 268 7.72 -20.14 15.80
C VAL A 268 8.97 -19.95 16.65
N TYR A 269 9.13 -20.81 17.65
CA TYR A 269 10.33 -20.88 18.49
C TYR A 269 11.27 -21.97 17.98
N SER A 270 12.57 -21.66 17.89
CA SER A 270 13.60 -22.61 17.48
C SER A 270 14.89 -22.46 18.28
N VAL A 271 15.50 -23.61 18.62
CA VAL A 271 16.78 -23.68 19.35
C VAL A 271 17.82 -24.39 18.47
N GLY A 272 18.70 -23.61 17.84
CA GLY A 272 19.72 -24.09 16.91
C GLY A 272 19.18 -24.70 15.61
N HIS A 273 20.09 -25.21 14.77
CA HIS A 273 19.77 -25.65 13.39
C HIS A 273 19.09 -27.04 13.29
N SER A 274 18.57 -27.60 14.39
CA SER A 274 17.94 -28.94 14.39
C SER A 274 16.41 -28.84 14.35
N SER A 275 15.79 -29.53 13.40
CA SER A 275 14.32 -29.61 13.25
C SER A 275 13.58 -30.25 14.43
N SER A 276 14.30 -30.91 15.34
CA SER A 276 13.73 -31.56 16.53
C SER A 276 13.33 -30.60 17.66
N ASN A 277 13.66 -29.32 17.56
CA ASN A 277 13.46 -28.30 18.60
C ASN A 277 12.63 -27.11 18.11
N LEU A 278 11.65 -27.35 17.24
CA LEU A 278 10.77 -26.33 16.69
C LEU A 278 9.38 -26.39 17.32
N ILE A 279 8.85 -25.25 17.74
CA ILE A 279 7.49 -25.11 18.29
C ILE A 279 6.75 -24.06 17.48
N SER A 280 5.57 -24.45 17.00
CA SER A 280 4.62 -23.53 16.39
C SER A 280 3.50 -23.25 17.39
N THR A 281 3.29 -21.98 17.69
CA THR A 281 2.21 -21.46 18.54
C THR A 281 1.71 -20.13 17.97
N ASN A 282 0.71 -19.49 18.57
CA ASN A 282 0.36 -18.11 18.25
C ASN A 282 0.39 -17.29 19.52
N GLN A 283 1.22 -16.24 19.53
CA GLN A 283 1.14 -15.21 20.56
C GLN A 283 0.01 -14.25 20.20
N TYR A 284 -0.50 -13.51 21.18
CA TYR A 284 -1.46 -12.45 20.88
C TYR A 284 -1.27 -11.27 21.83
N ALA A 285 -1.60 -10.08 21.34
CA ALA A 285 -1.77 -8.89 22.17
C ALA A 285 -3.26 -8.70 22.48
N VAL A 286 -3.58 -8.19 23.67
CA VAL A 286 -4.97 -7.96 24.09
C VAL A 286 -5.20 -6.51 24.51
N THR A 287 -6.34 -5.96 24.11
CA THR A 287 -6.91 -4.74 24.69
C THR A 287 -8.31 -5.03 25.23
N GLU A 288 -8.60 -4.59 26.44
CA GLU A 288 -9.90 -4.82 27.10
C GLU A 288 -10.73 -3.54 27.12
N GLN A 289 -12.03 -3.68 26.84
CA GLN A 289 -13.03 -2.65 27.01
C GLN A 289 -14.24 -3.23 27.77
N SER A 290 -14.51 -2.67 28.95
CA SER A 290 -15.67 -3.02 29.78
C SER A 290 -16.61 -1.82 29.86
N LYS A 291 -17.90 -2.03 29.59
CA LYS A 291 -18.93 -0.98 29.63
C LYS A 291 -20.25 -1.50 30.15
N GLU A 292 -20.92 -0.67 30.95
CA GLU A 292 -22.33 -0.83 31.30
C GLU A 292 -23.22 -0.54 30.09
N THR A 293 -24.21 -1.40 29.84
CA THR A 293 -25.10 -1.29 28.68
C THR A 293 -26.55 -1.17 29.12
N ASP A 294 -27.39 -0.64 28.24
CA ASP A 294 -28.85 -0.57 28.41
C ASP A 294 -29.53 -1.80 27.78
N ASP A 295 -30.84 -1.94 28.01
CA ASP A 295 -31.65 -3.09 27.57
C ASP A 295 -31.69 -3.28 26.03
N HIS A 296 -31.27 -2.27 25.25
CA HIS A 296 -31.20 -2.34 23.78
C HIS A 296 -29.92 -2.96 23.26
N ASN A 297 -28.91 -3.16 24.12
CA ASN A 297 -27.61 -3.71 23.76
C ASN A 297 -27.43 -5.08 24.38
N ILE A 298 -26.82 -6.01 23.64
CA ILE A 298 -26.63 -7.39 24.08
C ILE A 298 -25.54 -7.43 25.17
N PRO A 299 -25.87 -7.77 26.43
CA PRO A 299 -24.88 -7.95 27.48
C PRO A 299 -24.16 -9.30 27.31
N GLY A 300 -22.92 -9.38 27.77
CA GLY A 300 -22.12 -10.59 27.60
C GLY A 300 -20.62 -10.34 27.56
N ILE A 301 -19.89 -11.41 27.26
CA ILE A 301 -18.43 -11.42 27.15
C ILE A 301 -18.09 -11.70 25.69
N PHE A 302 -17.33 -10.80 25.07
CA PHE A 302 -17.02 -10.83 23.64
C PHE A 302 -15.49 -10.83 23.45
N PHE A 303 -14.98 -11.72 22.61
CA PHE A 303 -13.58 -11.88 22.26
C PHE A 303 -13.48 -11.71 20.74
N LYS A 304 -13.02 -10.53 20.33
CA LYS A 304 -12.79 -10.17 18.93
C LYS A 304 -11.34 -10.41 18.62
N TYR A 305 -11.04 -11.41 17.80
CA TYR A 305 -9.67 -11.72 17.42
C TYR A 305 -9.43 -11.43 15.94
N ASP A 306 -8.29 -10.83 15.64
CA ASP A 306 -7.77 -10.59 14.30
C ASP A 306 -6.41 -11.29 14.16
N ILE A 307 -6.11 -11.80 12.98
CA ILE A 307 -4.88 -12.56 12.73
C ILE A 307 -3.94 -11.66 11.93
N GLU A 308 -2.81 -11.32 12.54
CA GLU A 308 -1.81 -10.48 11.90
C GLU A 308 -1.11 -11.27 10.78
N PRO A 309 -0.89 -10.68 9.59
CA PRO A 309 -0.27 -11.34 8.44
C PRO A 309 1.27 -11.42 8.59
N ILE A 310 1.75 -11.62 9.81
CA ILE A 310 3.17 -11.61 10.18
C ILE A 310 3.47 -12.87 10.99
N LEU A 311 4.46 -13.64 10.54
CA LEU A 311 5.07 -14.74 11.29
C LEU A 311 6.25 -14.19 12.09
N LEU A 312 6.19 -14.34 13.41
CA LEU A 312 7.33 -14.10 14.29
C LEU A 312 8.12 -15.40 14.45
N SER A 313 9.35 -15.44 13.92
CA SER A 313 10.29 -16.51 14.24
C SER A 313 11.29 -16.02 15.27
N VAL A 314 11.34 -16.71 16.41
CA VAL A 314 12.29 -16.45 17.49
C VAL A 314 13.30 -17.60 17.47
N GLU A 315 14.51 -17.31 17.01
CA GLU A 315 15.62 -18.26 17.00
C GLU A 315 16.66 -17.88 18.05
N GLU A 316 17.00 -18.82 18.93
CA GLU A 316 18.17 -18.70 19.78
C GLU A 316 19.36 -19.40 19.12
N SER A 317 20.41 -18.62 18.83
CA SER A 317 21.68 -19.12 18.31
C SER A 317 22.82 -18.79 19.27
N ARG A 318 23.82 -19.69 19.32
CA ARG A 318 25.03 -19.51 20.11
C ARG A 318 26.24 -19.70 19.22
N ASP A 319 27.19 -18.77 19.30
CA ASP A 319 28.46 -18.91 18.58
C ASP A 319 29.18 -20.19 19.02
N GLY A 320 29.81 -20.87 18.06
CA GLY A 320 30.71 -21.96 18.37
C GLY A 320 31.88 -21.49 19.23
N PHE A 321 32.41 -22.36 20.09
CA PHE A 321 33.55 -22.05 20.96
C PHE A 321 34.78 -21.51 20.19
N LEU A 322 35.02 -22.01 18.98
CA LEU A 322 36.10 -21.54 18.11
C LEU A 322 35.88 -20.09 17.64
N GLN A 323 34.63 -19.73 17.34
CA GLN A 323 34.26 -18.39 16.90
C GLN A 323 34.35 -17.37 18.05
N PHE A 324 33.97 -17.78 19.26
CA PHE A 324 34.24 -17.02 20.47
C PHE A 324 35.75 -16.76 20.67
N LEU A 325 36.59 -17.79 20.53
CA LEU A 325 38.04 -17.64 20.66
C LEU A 325 38.61 -16.64 19.64
N MET A 326 38.14 -16.70 18.38
CA MET A 326 38.53 -15.73 17.35
C MET A 326 38.11 -14.30 17.69
N LYS A 327 36.91 -14.10 18.25
CA LYS A 327 36.45 -12.78 18.72
C LYS A 327 37.36 -12.22 19.82
N ILE A 328 37.77 -13.06 20.79
CA ILE A 328 38.70 -12.63 21.85
C ILE A 328 40.05 -12.19 21.26
N VAL A 329 40.62 -12.96 20.33
CA VAL A 329 41.88 -12.61 19.66
C VAL A 329 41.74 -11.28 18.90
N ASN A 330 40.63 -11.07 18.19
CA ASN A 330 40.36 -9.84 17.46
C ASN A 330 40.18 -8.62 18.38
N VAL A 331 39.50 -8.78 19.51
CA VAL A 331 39.32 -7.72 20.51
C VAL A 331 40.67 -7.29 21.08
N ILE A 332 41.49 -8.24 21.53
CA ILE A 332 42.82 -7.95 22.09
C ILE A 332 43.70 -7.29 21.01
N SER A 333 43.70 -7.82 19.79
CA SER A 333 44.48 -7.26 18.68
C SER A 333 44.01 -5.85 18.30
N GLY A 334 42.70 -5.61 18.27
CA GLY A 334 42.10 -4.31 17.98
C GLY A 334 42.44 -3.26 19.04
N VAL A 335 42.36 -3.61 20.33
CA VAL A 335 42.78 -2.71 21.42
C VAL A 335 44.27 -2.39 21.31
N LEU A 336 45.10 -3.38 20.95
CA LEU A 336 46.54 -3.18 20.74
C LEU A 336 46.83 -2.20 19.59
N VAL A 337 46.19 -2.39 18.44
CA VAL A 337 46.35 -1.52 17.27
C VAL A 337 45.80 -0.11 17.54
N ALA A 338 44.60 0.01 18.10
CA ALA A 338 43.98 1.30 18.38
C ALA A 338 44.73 2.09 19.44
N GLY A 339 45.19 1.44 20.51
CA GLY A 339 46.01 2.11 21.52
C GLY A 339 47.41 2.46 21.01
N HIS A 340 47.99 1.66 20.09
CA HIS A 340 49.20 2.06 19.38
C HIS A 340 48.97 3.31 18.52
N TRP A 341 47.89 3.34 17.73
CA TRP A 341 47.49 4.53 16.98
C TRP A 341 47.26 5.73 17.90
N GLY A 342 46.53 5.58 19.02
CA GLY A 342 46.33 6.62 20.01
C GLY A 342 47.63 7.14 20.64
N TYR A 343 48.59 6.25 20.91
CA TYR A 343 49.93 6.62 21.35
C TYR A 343 50.69 7.40 20.26
N THR A 344 50.69 6.91 19.02
CA THR A 344 51.36 7.61 17.90
C THR A 344 50.72 8.96 17.58
N LEU A 345 49.39 9.08 17.67
CA LEU A 345 48.65 10.33 17.51
C LEU A 345 48.94 11.31 18.65
N THR A 346 49.11 10.85 19.88
CA THR A 346 49.47 11.73 21.00
C THR A 346 50.92 12.22 20.91
N GLU A 347 51.85 11.39 20.42
CA GLU A 347 53.22 11.83 20.11
C GLU A 347 53.26 12.77 18.90
N TRP A 348 52.54 12.44 17.82
CA TRP A 348 52.38 13.30 16.65
C TRP A 348 51.74 14.64 17.03
N TYR A 349 50.71 14.65 17.87
CA TYR A 349 50.07 15.88 18.35
C TYR A 349 51.03 16.75 19.17
N LYS A 350 51.85 16.15 20.05
CA LYS A 350 52.93 16.88 20.75
C LYS A 350 53.95 17.45 19.78
N GLU A 351 54.33 16.68 18.76
CA GLU A 351 55.28 17.10 17.72
C GLU A 351 54.71 18.22 16.84
N VAL A 352 53.43 18.16 16.48
CA VAL A 352 52.71 19.17 15.69
C VAL A 352 52.47 20.45 16.50
N MET A 353 52.13 20.36 17.79
CA MET A 353 52.04 21.51 18.68
C MET A 353 53.42 22.15 18.93
N GLY A 354 54.50 21.35 18.95
CA GLY A 354 55.88 21.84 18.93
C GLY A 354 56.29 22.51 17.62
N ARG A 355 55.75 22.05 16.48
CA ARG A 355 56.00 22.60 15.14
C ARG A 355 55.14 23.82 14.79
N ARG A 356 54.05 24.10 15.51
CA ARG A 356 53.23 25.32 15.37
C ARG A 356 53.90 26.64 15.80
N ARG A 357 55.18 26.61 16.21
CA ARG A 357 56.01 27.79 16.52
C ARG A 357 57.03 28.16 15.43
N ARG A 358 56.92 27.59 14.22
CA ARG A 358 57.72 27.99 13.04
C ARG A 358 56.85 28.02 11.79
N GLU A 359 56.98 29.12 11.05
CA GLU A 359 56.10 29.59 9.96
C GLU A 359 55.88 28.64 8.76
N ARG A 360 54.64 28.68 8.25
CA ARG A 360 54.21 29.14 6.89
C ARG A 360 55.14 28.86 5.68
N ASN A 361 54.71 28.01 4.74
CA ASN A 361 54.25 28.32 3.36
C ASN A 361 54.32 27.10 2.40
N GLU A 362 53.35 27.08 1.46
CA GLU A 362 53.31 26.46 0.10
C GLU A 362 53.13 24.93 -0.12
N GLY A 363 52.06 24.57 -0.85
CA GLY A 363 52.21 24.08 -2.25
C GLY A 363 51.90 22.62 -2.65
N PHE A 364 50.61 22.27 -2.83
CA PHE A 364 49.94 21.71 -4.04
C PHE A 364 50.35 20.36 -4.77
N ILE A 365 49.28 19.67 -5.26
CA ILE A 365 49.11 18.70 -6.39
C ILE A 365 49.52 17.23 -6.11
N GLY A 366 48.76 16.16 -6.36
CA GLY A 366 47.54 15.89 -7.15
C GLY A 366 47.78 14.69 -8.09
N THR A 367 46.97 13.62 -8.01
CA THR A 367 47.05 12.43 -8.89
C THR A 367 45.76 12.20 -9.68
N LYS A 368 45.96 11.96 -10.98
CA LYS A 368 44.99 11.92 -12.10
C LYS A 368 44.01 10.73 -12.06
N SER A 369 42.76 10.98 -12.46
CA SER A 369 41.78 10.00 -12.94
C SER A 369 41.82 9.89 -14.47
N SER A 370 41.52 8.69 -14.99
CA SER A 370 41.48 8.35 -16.42
C SER A 370 40.27 8.96 -17.14
N GLU A 371 40.51 9.60 -18.28
CA GLU A 371 39.48 10.09 -19.19
C GLU A 371 38.98 8.98 -20.13
N ARG A 372 37.66 8.82 -20.20
CA ARG A 372 36.95 8.35 -21.41
C ARG A 372 36.43 9.59 -22.12
N THR A 373 36.64 9.65 -23.42
CA THR A 373 36.25 10.72 -24.35
C THR A 373 34.74 11.03 -24.29
N PHE A 374 34.40 12.27 -23.93
CA PHE A 374 33.06 12.85 -24.05
C PHE A 374 32.97 13.70 -25.32
N ALA A 375 31.78 13.75 -25.92
CA ALA A 375 31.44 14.70 -26.99
C ALA A 375 31.64 16.15 -26.50
N THR A 376 32.00 17.08 -27.40
CA THR A 376 32.20 18.47 -27.00
C THR A 376 30.86 19.14 -26.66
N ALA A 377 30.86 20.17 -25.80
CA ALA A 377 29.63 20.88 -25.43
C ALA A 377 28.86 21.45 -26.65
N GLN A 378 29.59 21.82 -27.71
CA GLN A 378 29.02 22.28 -28.98
C GLN A 378 28.29 21.16 -29.74
N ASP A 379 28.79 19.92 -29.70
CA ASP A 379 28.15 18.77 -30.35
C ASP A 379 26.81 18.43 -29.68
N VAL A 380 26.74 18.52 -28.35
CA VAL A 380 25.50 18.26 -27.58
C VAL A 380 24.43 19.30 -27.90
N GLU A 381 24.80 20.57 -28.00
CA GLU A 381 23.85 21.66 -28.27
C GLU A 381 23.26 21.57 -29.68
N GLN A 382 24.07 21.21 -30.68
CA GLN A 382 23.59 20.98 -32.05
C GLN A 382 22.66 19.76 -32.13
N GLN A 383 23.01 18.65 -31.48
CA GLN A 383 22.20 17.43 -31.50
C GLN A 383 20.88 17.60 -30.74
N ASP A 384 20.88 18.36 -29.64
CA ASP A 384 19.67 18.73 -28.91
C ASP A 384 18.74 19.63 -29.75
N ALA A 385 19.29 20.63 -30.46
CA ALA A 385 18.50 21.49 -31.33
C ALA A 385 17.78 20.74 -32.48
N GLU A 386 18.42 19.71 -33.05
CA GLU A 386 17.80 18.84 -34.05
C GLU A 386 16.73 17.93 -33.43
N MET A 387 16.99 17.38 -32.24
CA MET A 387 16.05 16.54 -31.50
C MET A 387 14.76 17.31 -31.15
N ARG A 388 14.87 18.57 -30.71
CA ARG A 388 13.73 19.44 -30.37
C ARG A 388 12.73 19.61 -31.51
N LYS A 389 13.18 19.61 -32.77
CA LYS A 389 12.31 19.75 -33.95
C LYS A 389 11.48 18.50 -34.23
N LEU A 390 11.88 17.36 -33.67
CA LEU A 390 11.26 16.05 -33.89
C LEU A 390 10.30 15.66 -32.75
N LEU A 391 10.32 16.39 -31.63
CA LEU A 391 9.40 16.14 -30.52
C LEU A 391 7.97 16.59 -30.87
N PRO A 392 6.96 15.84 -30.39
CA PRO A 392 5.57 16.20 -30.62
C PRO A 392 5.19 17.42 -29.77
N LYS A 393 4.19 18.20 -30.20
CA LYS A 393 3.62 19.30 -29.40
C LYS A 393 3.15 18.87 -28.00
N SER A 394 2.84 17.59 -27.90
CA SER A 394 2.41 16.95 -26.68
C SER A 394 3.53 16.98 -25.62
N ILE A 395 4.80 17.19 -25.95
CA ILE A 395 5.90 17.26 -24.98
C ILE A 395 6.63 18.60 -25.14
N LYS A 396 7.09 19.20 -24.04
CA LYS A 396 7.86 20.45 -24.12
C LYS A 396 9.19 20.20 -24.84
N PRO A 397 9.63 21.08 -25.75
CA PRO A 397 10.85 20.85 -26.53
C PRO A 397 12.10 20.60 -25.65
N ASP A 398 12.19 21.26 -24.50
CA ASP A 398 13.33 21.18 -23.59
C ASP A 398 13.32 19.97 -22.65
N THR A 399 12.28 19.12 -22.66
CA THR A 399 12.12 17.99 -21.72
C THR A 399 13.39 17.13 -21.62
N TYR A 400 13.88 16.54 -22.71
CA TYR A 400 15.04 15.63 -22.64
C TYR A 400 16.35 16.31 -22.24
N ARG A 401 16.52 17.59 -22.61
CA ARG A 401 17.65 18.41 -22.15
C ARG A 401 17.60 18.58 -20.64
N ARG A 402 16.44 18.96 -20.10
CA ARG A 402 16.20 19.08 -18.65
C ARG A 402 16.48 17.78 -17.92
N LEU A 403 16.00 16.64 -18.45
CA LEU A 403 16.27 15.32 -17.85
C LEU A 403 17.76 15.00 -17.80
N HIS A 404 18.49 15.28 -18.88
CA HIS A 404 19.93 15.07 -18.91
C HIS A 404 20.66 15.96 -17.89
N ASP A 405 20.37 17.26 -17.86
CA ASP A 405 21.02 18.20 -16.97
C ASP A 405 20.75 17.89 -15.49
N ASN A 406 19.52 17.48 -15.16
CA ASN A 406 19.18 17.04 -13.82
C ASN A 406 19.84 15.71 -13.46
N LEU A 407 19.92 14.74 -14.38
CA LEU A 407 20.66 13.51 -14.13
C LEU A 407 22.13 13.77 -13.80
N LEU A 408 22.78 14.72 -14.50
CA LEU A 408 24.16 15.11 -14.19
C LEU A 408 24.28 15.69 -12.77
N LYS A 409 23.33 16.52 -12.33
CA LYS A 409 23.28 17.03 -10.95
C LYS A 409 23.05 15.90 -9.94
N VAL A 410 22.14 14.97 -10.23
CA VAL A 410 21.88 13.79 -9.38
C VAL A 410 23.16 12.98 -9.21
N ARG A 411 23.92 12.73 -10.30
CA ARG A 411 25.22 12.06 -10.24
C ARG A 411 26.25 12.83 -9.45
N HIS A 412 26.23 14.16 -9.53
CA HIS A 412 27.11 14.99 -8.72
C HIS A 412 26.80 14.86 -7.22
N VAL A 413 25.52 14.89 -6.85
CA VAL A 413 25.05 14.80 -5.44
C VAL A 413 25.25 13.39 -4.88
N LEU A 414 24.93 12.34 -5.64
CA LEU A 414 24.98 10.94 -5.18
C LEU A 414 26.30 10.22 -5.47
N GLY A 415 27.22 10.85 -6.22
CA GLY A 415 28.52 10.29 -6.56
C GLY A 415 28.43 8.99 -7.37
N GLN A 416 28.99 7.91 -6.83
CA GLN A 416 29.13 6.61 -7.51
C GLN A 416 27.92 5.67 -7.34
N GLN A 417 26.84 6.14 -6.70
CA GLN A 417 25.65 5.31 -6.49
C GLN A 417 25.03 4.88 -7.83
N ARG A 418 24.77 3.58 -7.96
CA ARG A 418 24.08 2.97 -9.11
C ARG A 418 22.58 3.16 -8.95
N LEU A 419 21.94 3.64 -10.01
CA LEU A 419 20.52 3.99 -10.01
C LEU A 419 19.73 2.97 -10.83
N THR A 420 18.56 2.57 -10.32
CA THR A 420 17.60 1.80 -11.10
C THR A 420 17.01 2.66 -12.22
N LEU A 421 16.26 2.07 -13.16
CA LEU A 421 15.58 2.86 -14.20
C LEU A 421 14.58 3.83 -13.58
N ALA A 422 13.80 3.36 -12.60
CA ALA A 422 12.82 4.16 -11.90
C ALA A 422 13.47 5.38 -11.22
N GLU A 423 14.59 5.19 -10.53
CA GLU A 423 15.35 6.26 -9.89
C GLU A 423 15.91 7.26 -10.91
N LYS A 424 16.47 6.78 -12.02
CA LYS A 424 16.98 7.67 -13.08
C LYS A 424 15.89 8.58 -13.62
N ILE A 425 14.69 8.04 -13.86
CA ILE A 425 13.57 8.84 -14.34
C ILE A 425 13.10 9.79 -13.23
N LEU A 426 12.73 9.30 -12.04
CA LEU A 426 12.22 10.16 -10.95
C LEU A 426 13.20 11.28 -10.58
N TYR A 427 14.48 10.95 -10.39
CA TYR A 427 15.45 11.94 -9.92
C TYR A 427 15.81 12.98 -10.99
N SER A 428 15.67 12.64 -12.27
CA SER A 428 15.82 13.61 -13.36
C SER A 428 14.65 14.59 -13.46
N HIS A 429 13.52 14.31 -12.80
CA HIS A 429 12.35 15.18 -12.73
C HIS A 429 12.27 16.03 -11.47
N LEU A 430 13.30 16.00 -10.61
CA LEU A 430 13.31 16.82 -9.40
C LEU A 430 13.33 18.31 -9.75
N ASP A 431 12.50 19.07 -9.04
CA ASP A 431 12.49 20.53 -9.10
C ASP A 431 13.80 21.12 -8.56
N ASN A 432 14.22 20.63 -7.39
CA ASN A 432 15.53 20.87 -6.82
C ASN A 432 16.15 19.56 -6.33
N VAL A 433 17.26 19.17 -6.97
CA VAL A 433 17.96 17.91 -6.73
C VAL A 433 18.54 17.84 -5.32
N GLU A 434 19.22 18.90 -4.85
CA GLU A 434 19.86 18.90 -3.54
C GLU A 434 18.83 18.88 -2.42
N ASP A 435 17.80 19.73 -2.50
CA ASP A 435 16.74 19.79 -1.50
C ASP A 435 16.00 18.45 -1.40
N SER A 436 15.59 17.88 -2.53
CA SER A 436 14.78 16.65 -2.53
C SER A 436 15.57 15.40 -2.13
N LEU A 437 16.88 15.34 -2.41
CA LEU A 437 17.70 14.14 -2.13
C LEU A 437 18.42 14.19 -0.78
N LEU A 438 18.64 15.38 -0.22
CA LEU A 438 19.38 15.54 1.05
C LEU A 438 18.45 15.78 2.24
N THR A 439 17.34 16.50 2.08
CA THR A 439 16.42 16.82 3.18
C THR A 439 15.71 15.57 3.70
N ASN A 440 15.70 15.38 5.03
CA ASN A 440 15.17 14.20 5.72
C ASN A 440 15.84 12.86 5.31
N THR A 441 17.12 12.92 4.93
CA THR A 441 17.95 11.74 4.61
C THR A 441 19.31 11.84 5.32
N ASP A 442 20.04 10.72 5.39
CA ASP A 442 21.46 10.63 5.75
C ASP A 442 22.31 11.06 4.54
N ASN A 443 22.22 12.33 4.17
CA ASN A 443 22.95 12.94 3.05
C ASN A 443 22.85 12.12 1.75
N GLY A 444 21.64 11.70 1.38
CA GLY A 444 21.37 10.94 0.16
C GLY A 444 21.62 9.42 0.24
N ARG A 445 22.02 8.87 1.39
CA ARG A 445 22.27 7.41 1.53
C ARG A 445 21.01 6.56 1.71
N ASN A 446 19.99 7.11 2.36
CA ASN A 446 18.72 6.42 2.65
C ASN A 446 17.51 7.15 2.01
N ILE A 447 17.60 7.48 0.73
CA ILE A 447 16.55 8.22 0.01
C ILE A 447 15.22 7.44 0.01
N ARG A 448 15.26 6.16 -0.35
CA ARG A 448 14.07 5.31 -0.51
C ARG A 448 13.30 5.17 0.81
N GLY A 449 12.00 5.44 0.78
CA GLY A 449 11.14 5.40 1.96
C GLY A 449 11.32 6.56 2.95
N SER A 450 12.26 7.48 2.72
CA SER A 450 12.54 8.61 3.63
C SER A 450 12.39 9.98 2.97
N ALA A 451 12.93 10.20 1.78
CA ALA A 451 12.85 11.49 1.10
C ALA A 451 11.42 11.81 0.61
N ASN A 452 11.07 13.09 0.61
CA ASN A 452 9.87 13.61 -0.06
C ASN A 452 10.33 14.31 -1.34
N LEU A 453 10.12 13.66 -2.49
CA LEU A 453 10.55 14.14 -3.79
C LEU A 453 9.60 15.23 -4.29
N LYS A 454 10.13 16.39 -4.67
CA LYS A 454 9.37 17.44 -5.36
C LYS A 454 9.63 17.31 -6.87
N LEU A 455 8.64 16.80 -7.59
CA LEU A 455 8.76 16.37 -8.98
C LEU A 455 8.04 17.33 -9.92
N ASN A 456 8.56 17.48 -11.13
CA ASN A 456 7.99 18.29 -12.20
C ASN A 456 7.58 17.40 -13.39
N PRO A 457 6.34 16.85 -13.38
CA PRO A 457 5.83 16.00 -14.46
C PRO A 457 5.83 16.71 -15.82
N ASP A 458 5.95 15.94 -16.91
CA ASP A 458 5.92 16.48 -18.27
C ASP A 458 4.50 16.66 -18.82
N ARG A 459 3.53 15.89 -18.30
CA ARG A 459 2.13 15.87 -18.78
C ARG A 459 1.15 15.37 -17.72
N VAL A 460 -0.11 15.79 -17.86
CA VAL A 460 -1.28 15.21 -17.17
C VAL A 460 -2.25 14.56 -18.17
N ASN A 461 -2.81 13.39 -17.83
CA ASN A 461 -3.89 12.76 -18.59
C ASN A 461 -5.10 12.53 -17.66
N MET A 462 -6.27 12.99 -18.06
CA MET A 462 -7.48 12.91 -17.24
C MET A 462 -8.56 12.13 -17.95
N GLN A 463 -9.37 11.37 -17.21
CA GLN A 463 -10.56 10.69 -17.72
C GLN A 463 -11.83 11.40 -17.26
N ASP A 464 -12.91 11.34 -18.04
CA ASP A 464 -14.15 12.10 -17.87
C ASP A 464 -14.81 12.03 -16.48
N ALA A 465 -14.71 10.90 -15.77
CA ALA A 465 -15.23 10.76 -14.41
C ALA A 465 -14.38 11.44 -13.31
N SER A 466 -13.13 11.84 -13.58
CA SER A 466 -12.28 12.63 -12.67
C SER A 466 -11.94 14.02 -13.19
N ALA A 467 -11.88 14.18 -14.52
CA ALA A 467 -11.60 15.43 -15.21
C ALA A 467 -12.59 16.54 -14.84
N GLN A 468 -13.85 16.18 -14.52
CA GLN A 468 -14.87 17.14 -14.10
C GLN A 468 -14.39 18.04 -12.95
N MET A 469 -14.04 17.44 -11.82
CA MET A 469 -13.61 18.20 -10.64
C MET A 469 -12.20 18.78 -10.79
N ALA A 470 -11.30 18.08 -11.50
CA ALA A 470 -9.96 18.60 -11.78
C ALA A 470 -10.01 19.89 -12.63
N LEU A 471 -10.82 19.93 -13.69
CA LEU A 471 -10.97 21.11 -14.53
C LEU A 471 -11.69 22.24 -13.80
N LEU A 472 -12.73 21.95 -13.01
CA LEU A 472 -13.38 22.98 -12.18
C LEU A 472 -12.40 23.61 -11.19
N GLN A 473 -11.52 22.82 -10.58
CA GLN A 473 -10.44 23.30 -9.71
C GLN A 473 -9.41 24.12 -10.49
N PHE A 474 -8.97 23.66 -11.65
CA PHE A 474 -8.06 24.41 -12.52
C PHE A 474 -8.65 25.76 -12.95
N MET A 475 -9.93 25.78 -13.32
CA MET A 475 -10.68 27.00 -13.66
C MET A 475 -10.70 28.00 -12.50
N SER A 476 -10.85 27.51 -11.27
CA SER A 476 -10.82 28.37 -10.07
C SER A 476 -9.47 29.04 -9.83
N CYS A 477 -8.39 28.53 -10.44
CA CYS A 477 -7.06 29.15 -10.39
C CYS A 477 -6.93 30.38 -11.32
N ASN A 478 -7.92 30.61 -12.18
CA ASN A 478 -7.98 31.75 -13.12
C ASN A 478 -6.75 31.87 -14.05
N LEU A 479 -6.23 30.72 -14.51
CA LEU A 479 -5.14 30.66 -15.49
C LEU A 479 -5.66 30.58 -16.92
N ALA A 480 -4.93 31.19 -17.86
CA ALA A 480 -5.31 31.17 -19.28
C ALA A 480 -5.04 29.82 -19.96
N LYS A 481 -4.06 29.05 -19.47
CA LYS A 481 -3.66 27.72 -19.98
C LYS A 481 -2.89 26.94 -18.92
N PRO A 482 -2.80 25.60 -19.01
CA PRO A 482 -1.97 24.83 -18.11
C PRO A 482 -0.48 25.05 -18.38
N ALA A 483 0.35 24.88 -17.35
CA ALA A 483 1.80 25.00 -17.39
C ALA A 483 2.46 23.84 -18.15
N ILE A 484 1.81 22.67 -18.20
CA ILE A 484 2.26 21.48 -18.93
C ILE A 484 1.13 20.94 -19.81
N PRO A 485 1.46 20.24 -20.91
CA PRO A 485 0.45 19.61 -21.77
C PRO A 485 -0.51 18.69 -21.01
N ALA A 486 -1.78 18.70 -21.40
CA ALA A 486 -2.83 17.94 -20.76
C ALA A 486 -3.78 17.31 -21.79
N SER A 487 -4.40 16.19 -21.42
CA SER A 487 -5.43 15.55 -22.22
C SER A 487 -6.63 15.11 -21.38
N ILE A 488 -7.83 15.09 -21.98
CA ILE A 488 -9.10 14.66 -21.40
C ILE A 488 -9.64 13.50 -22.25
N HIS A 489 -10.02 12.38 -21.62
CA HIS A 489 -10.50 11.17 -22.28
C HIS A 489 -11.91 10.81 -21.84
N CYS A 490 -12.84 10.67 -22.78
CA CYS A 490 -14.25 10.36 -22.51
C CYS A 490 -14.55 8.86 -22.64
N ASP A 491 -14.26 8.09 -21.60
CA ASP A 491 -14.29 6.62 -21.62
C ASP A 491 -15.02 5.96 -20.43
N HIS A 492 -15.36 6.66 -19.34
CA HIS A 492 -16.02 6.05 -18.16
C HIS A 492 -17.54 6.20 -18.15
N LEU A 493 -18.11 7.07 -18.99
CA LEU A 493 -19.55 7.38 -18.96
C LEU A 493 -20.39 6.63 -20.01
N ILE A 494 -19.79 5.72 -20.78
CA ILE A 494 -20.50 4.91 -21.78
C ILE A 494 -20.87 3.54 -21.19
N VAL A 495 -22.16 3.18 -21.29
CA VAL A 495 -22.71 1.93 -20.76
C VAL A 495 -22.70 0.85 -21.84
N GLY A 496 -21.96 -0.24 -21.60
CA GLY A 496 -22.01 -1.42 -22.46
C GLY A 496 -23.33 -2.17 -22.28
N SER A 497 -24.00 -2.53 -23.38
CA SER A 497 -25.28 -3.24 -23.35
C SER A 497 -25.52 -4.06 -24.62
N LYS A 498 -25.82 -3.39 -25.74
CA LYS A 498 -26.35 -4.00 -26.96
C LYS A 498 -25.35 -4.00 -28.11
N GLY A 499 -24.29 -3.20 -28.01
CA GLY A 499 -23.27 -3.07 -29.04
C GLY A 499 -22.81 -1.62 -29.21
N ALA A 500 -21.64 -1.47 -29.83
CA ALA A 500 -20.87 -0.23 -29.85
C ALA A 500 -21.64 1.02 -30.30
N GLU A 501 -22.44 0.92 -31.37
CA GLU A 501 -23.14 2.07 -31.97
C GLU A 501 -24.29 2.57 -31.09
N SER A 502 -25.15 1.66 -30.61
CA SER A 502 -26.28 2.02 -29.74
C SER A 502 -25.79 2.52 -28.39
N ASP A 503 -24.81 1.83 -27.81
CA ASP A 503 -24.27 2.15 -26.49
C ASP A 503 -23.60 3.54 -26.49
N LEU A 504 -22.87 3.88 -27.57
CA LEU A 504 -22.26 5.20 -27.73
C LEU A 504 -23.30 6.30 -27.94
N THR A 505 -24.30 6.07 -28.78
CA THR A 505 -25.37 7.05 -29.06
C THR A 505 -26.16 7.39 -27.79
N ASP A 506 -26.57 6.36 -27.04
CA ASP A 506 -27.27 6.52 -25.77
C ASP A 506 -26.38 7.21 -24.73
N GLY A 507 -25.12 6.79 -24.63
CA GLY A 507 -24.15 7.36 -23.69
C GLY A 507 -23.87 8.84 -23.93
N ILE A 508 -23.74 9.26 -25.20
CA ILE A 508 -23.60 10.67 -25.60
C ILE A 508 -24.87 11.45 -25.23
N SER A 509 -26.06 10.90 -25.51
CA SER A 509 -27.32 11.57 -25.19
C SER A 509 -27.48 11.81 -23.68
N VAL A 510 -27.22 10.79 -22.87
CA VAL A 510 -27.38 10.84 -21.41
C VAL A 510 -26.36 11.75 -20.73
N ASN A 511 -25.13 11.82 -21.25
CA ASN A 511 -24.03 12.56 -20.63
C ASN A 511 -23.62 13.82 -21.43
N LYS A 512 -24.47 14.28 -22.35
CA LYS A 512 -24.17 15.39 -23.26
C LYS A 512 -23.63 16.61 -22.53
N GLU A 513 -24.27 16.99 -21.42
CA GLU A 513 -23.87 18.14 -20.60
C GLU A 513 -22.42 18.03 -20.10
N VAL A 514 -22.00 16.84 -19.66
CA VAL A 514 -20.64 16.61 -19.17
C VAL A 514 -19.64 16.66 -20.33
N PHE A 515 -19.97 16.03 -21.46
CA PHE A 515 -19.09 16.03 -22.62
C PHE A 515 -18.92 17.43 -23.23
N ASP A 516 -20.00 18.21 -23.32
CA ASP A 516 -19.95 19.61 -23.78
C ASP A 516 -19.06 20.46 -22.86
N PHE A 517 -19.17 20.27 -21.53
CA PHE A 517 -18.30 20.93 -20.56
C PHE A 517 -16.82 20.58 -20.77
N LEU A 518 -16.51 19.28 -20.87
CA LEU A 518 -15.14 18.81 -21.04
C LEU A 518 -14.53 19.28 -22.38
N GLU A 519 -15.29 19.24 -23.48
CA GLU A 519 -14.84 19.73 -24.78
C GLU A 519 -14.59 21.24 -24.74
N SER A 520 -15.55 22.02 -24.23
CA SER A 520 -15.41 23.47 -24.14
C SER A 520 -14.24 23.90 -23.23
N ALA A 521 -14.00 23.16 -22.14
CA ALA A 521 -12.82 23.36 -21.30
C ALA A 521 -11.51 23.04 -22.04
N GLY A 522 -11.46 21.91 -22.75
CA GLY A 522 -10.30 21.53 -23.57
C GLY A 522 -9.96 22.60 -24.60
N ARG A 523 -10.96 23.08 -25.34
CA ARG A 523 -10.80 24.17 -26.32
C ARG A 523 -10.37 25.50 -25.67
N LYS A 524 -10.96 25.86 -24.53
CA LYS A 524 -10.65 27.11 -23.85
C LYS A 524 -9.19 27.15 -23.38
N TYR A 525 -8.72 26.08 -22.77
CA TYR A 525 -7.42 26.03 -22.11
C TYR A 525 -6.30 25.41 -22.97
N GLY A 526 -6.61 24.95 -24.18
CA GLY A 526 -5.62 24.32 -25.06
C GLY A 526 -5.20 22.92 -24.59
N MET A 527 -6.15 22.13 -24.09
CA MET A 527 -5.94 20.73 -23.70
C MET A 527 -6.49 19.80 -24.80
N ASP A 528 -5.81 18.68 -25.03
CA ASP A 528 -6.31 17.66 -25.95
C ASP A 528 -7.61 17.07 -25.42
N PHE A 529 -8.64 16.97 -26.26
CA PHE A 529 -9.91 16.37 -25.92
C PHE A 529 -10.18 15.15 -26.80
N TRP A 530 -10.26 13.98 -26.18
CA TRP A 530 -10.63 12.72 -26.81
C TRP A 530 -12.13 12.49 -26.63
N PRO A 531 -12.93 12.56 -27.71
CA PRO A 531 -14.39 12.49 -27.63
C PRO A 531 -14.87 11.09 -27.20
N PRO A 532 -16.14 10.95 -26.77
CA PRO A 532 -16.71 9.66 -26.42
C PRO A 532 -16.57 8.66 -27.59
N GLY A 533 -16.06 7.46 -27.28
CA GLY A 533 -15.81 6.41 -28.28
C GLY A 533 -14.43 6.47 -28.96
N ALA A 534 -13.61 7.48 -28.67
CA ALA A 534 -12.25 7.58 -29.20
C ALA A 534 -11.31 6.50 -28.64
N GLY A 535 -11.50 6.10 -27.38
CA GLY A 535 -10.71 5.06 -26.74
C GLY A 535 -10.56 5.25 -25.24
N ILE A 536 -10.12 4.17 -24.59
CA ILE A 536 -9.81 4.13 -23.17
C ILE A 536 -8.48 4.85 -22.93
N ILE A 537 -8.44 5.70 -21.90
CA ILE A 537 -7.32 6.62 -21.59
C ILE A 537 -5.94 5.95 -21.66
N HIS A 538 -5.79 4.73 -21.15
CA HIS A 538 -4.48 4.07 -21.10
C HIS A 538 -4.00 3.58 -22.46
N GLN A 539 -4.93 3.17 -23.32
CA GLN A 539 -4.62 2.71 -24.67
C GLN A 539 -4.23 3.91 -25.54
N THR A 540 -5.02 4.98 -25.51
CA THR A 540 -4.72 6.23 -26.24
C THR A 540 -3.42 6.87 -25.73
N VAL A 541 -3.16 6.85 -24.42
CA VAL A 541 -1.89 7.32 -23.84
C VAL A 541 -0.70 6.48 -24.32
N LEU A 542 -0.81 5.15 -24.37
CA LEU A 542 0.26 4.28 -24.87
C LEU A 542 0.53 4.52 -26.37
N GLU A 543 -0.53 4.74 -27.15
CA GLU A 543 -0.49 4.95 -28.59
C GLU A 543 0.07 6.32 -29.00
N VAL A 544 -0.21 7.38 -28.21
CA VAL A 544 0.05 8.77 -28.60
C VAL A 544 1.05 9.48 -27.70
N TYR A 545 0.97 9.31 -26.39
CA TYR A 545 1.64 10.21 -25.43
C TYR A 545 2.85 9.61 -24.71
N ALA A 546 2.88 8.29 -24.49
CA ALA A 546 3.96 7.63 -23.78
C ALA A 546 5.24 7.60 -24.61
N LEU A 547 6.33 8.17 -24.07
CA LEU A 547 7.69 8.09 -24.64
C LEU A 547 8.71 7.72 -23.55
N PRO A 548 9.77 6.97 -23.87
CA PRO A 548 10.77 6.55 -22.90
C PRO A 548 11.37 7.71 -22.10
N GLY A 549 11.40 7.57 -20.79
CA GLY A 549 12.08 8.47 -19.87
C GLY A 549 11.26 9.67 -19.39
N ILE A 550 10.11 9.97 -19.97
CA ILE A 550 9.24 11.05 -19.48
C ILE A 550 8.46 10.62 -18.23
N MET A 551 7.93 11.60 -17.50
CA MET A 551 7.04 11.38 -16.36
C MET A 551 5.66 12.00 -16.59
N MET A 552 4.60 11.23 -16.35
CA MET A 552 3.22 11.67 -16.50
C MET A 552 2.41 11.42 -15.22
N LEU A 553 1.42 12.28 -14.97
CA LEU A 553 0.37 12.00 -14.00
C LEU A 553 -0.91 11.61 -14.73
N GLY A 554 -1.64 10.65 -14.19
CA GLY A 554 -2.96 10.28 -14.70
C GLY A 554 -4.00 10.27 -13.59
N THR A 555 -5.18 10.84 -13.81
CA THR A 555 -6.28 10.76 -12.81
C THR A 555 -7.03 9.42 -12.86
N ASP A 556 -6.27 8.34 -12.98
CA ASP A 556 -6.71 6.95 -12.97
C ASP A 556 -5.61 6.04 -12.40
N SER A 557 -5.99 4.97 -11.70
CA SER A 557 -5.03 4.04 -11.07
C SER A 557 -4.23 3.18 -12.05
N HIS A 558 -4.73 2.86 -13.23
CA HIS A 558 -4.04 2.00 -14.21
C HIS A 558 -3.16 2.79 -15.19
N SER A 559 -2.96 4.07 -14.89
CA SER A 559 -1.98 4.93 -15.54
C SER A 559 -0.58 4.31 -15.68
N PRO A 560 -0.10 3.45 -14.75
CA PRO A 560 1.13 2.65 -14.94
C PRO A 560 1.23 1.85 -16.24
N ASN A 561 0.14 1.61 -16.98
CA ASN A 561 0.14 0.98 -18.31
C ASN A 561 1.25 1.51 -19.25
N ALA A 562 1.50 2.82 -19.25
CA ALA A 562 2.53 3.46 -20.06
C ALA A 562 3.98 3.03 -19.71
N GLY A 563 4.18 2.40 -18.55
CA GLY A 563 5.45 1.80 -18.13
C GLY A 563 5.96 0.72 -19.09
N GLY A 564 5.09 0.11 -19.90
CA GLY A 564 5.48 -0.78 -20.99
C GLY A 564 6.29 -0.09 -22.10
N LEU A 565 6.27 1.24 -22.17
CA LEU A 565 7.12 2.07 -23.04
C LEU A 565 8.14 2.89 -22.24
N SER A 566 8.65 2.34 -21.12
CA SER A 566 9.68 2.98 -20.30
C SER A 566 9.31 4.39 -19.82
N THR A 567 8.02 4.64 -19.61
CA THR A 567 7.47 5.91 -19.15
C THR A 567 6.99 5.77 -17.71
N ILE A 568 7.42 6.64 -16.79
CA ILE A 568 6.83 6.66 -15.45
C ILE A 568 5.48 7.37 -15.53
N THR A 569 4.40 6.65 -15.26
CA THR A 569 3.08 7.25 -15.15
C THR A 569 2.44 6.82 -13.84
N ILE A 570 2.06 7.78 -13.01
CA ILE A 570 1.53 7.54 -11.67
C ILE A 570 0.07 7.97 -11.61
N GLY A 571 -0.76 7.11 -11.02
CA GLY A 571 -2.17 7.41 -10.75
C GLY A 571 -2.33 8.36 -9.57
N VAL A 572 -3.06 9.46 -9.76
CA VAL A 572 -3.24 10.52 -8.76
C VAL A 572 -4.70 11.02 -8.69
N GLY A 573 -5.02 11.83 -7.68
CA GLY A 573 -6.30 12.53 -7.57
C GLY A 573 -6.37 13.80 -8.46
N GLY A 574 -7.56 14.42 -8.52
CA GLY A 574 -7.77 15.65 -9.29
C GLY A 574 -6.90 16.81 -8.83
N ALA A 575 -6.83 17.08 -7.52
CA ALA A 575 -6.00 18.14 -6.96
C ALA A 575 -4.50 18.01 -7.30
N ASP A 576 -3.94 16.79 -7.22
CA ASP A 576 -2.55 16.51 -7.60
C ASP A 576 -2.29 16.78 -9.08
N ALA A 577 -3.23 16.40 -9.94
CA ALA A 577 -3.18 16.73 -11.36
C ALA A 577 -3.19 18.26 -11.56
N VAL A 578 -4.04 18.99 -10.83
CA VAL A 578 -4.12 20.45 -10.93
C VAL A 578 -2.83 21.13 -10.47
N GLU A 579 -2.14 20.65 -9.43
CA GLU A 579 -0.83 21.18 -9.04
C GLU A 579 0.17 21.16 -10.20
N ALA A 580 0.26 20.02 -10.89
CA ALA A 580 1.11 19.92 -12.07
C ALA A 580 0.62 20.83 -13.22
N LEU A 581 -0.69 20.93 -13.44
CA LEU A 581 -1.29 21.83 -14.45
C LEU A 581 -1.03 23.31 -14.17
N VAL A 582 -0.83 23.73 -12.92
CA VAL A 582 -0.49 25.13 -12.60
C VAL A 582 1.01 25.36 -12.43
N GLY A 583 1.83 24.34 -12.67
CA GLY A 583 3.29 24.43 -12.62
C GLY A 583 3.89 24.32 -11.21
N ALA A 584 3.12 23.81 -10.24
CA ALA A 584 3.63 23.52 -8.92
C ALA A 584 4.35 22.16 -8.90
N PRO A 585 5.46 22.01 -8.17
CA PRO A 585 6.09 20.71 -7.96
C PRO A 585 5.13 19.76 -7.23
N TRP A 586 4.98 18.55 -7.75
CA TRP A 586 4.17 17.50 -7.15
C TRP A 586 5.00 16.68 -6.16
N GLU A 587 4.48 16.46 -4.96
CA GLU A 587 5.19 15.76 -3.90
C GLU A 587 4.93 14.24 -3.92
N LEU A 588 6.00 13.45 -3.89
CA LEU A 588 5.95 12.00 -3.79
C LEU A 588 6.95 11.50 -2.74
N LYS A 589 6.48 10.69 -1.78
CA LYS A 589 7.38 9.95 -0.91
C LYS A 589 8.23 9.00 -1.76
N ALA A 590 9.57 9.11 -1.68
CA ALA A 590 10.48 8.34 -2.49
C ALA A 590 10.18 6.84 -2.39
N PRO A 591 9.73 6.18 -3.48
CA PRO A 591 9.39 4.77 -3.43
C PRO A 591 10.64 3.91 -3.23
N ARG A 592 10.46 2.74 -2.63
CA ARG A 592 11.42 1.63 -2.78
C ARG A 592 11.29 1.02 -4.17
N VAL A 593 12.22 0.17 -4.59
CA VAL A 593 12.19 -0.47 -5.91
C VAL A 593 12.17 -1.99 -5.75
N LEU A 594 11.09 -2.63 -6.21
CA LEU A 594 10.93 -4.07 -6.26
C LEU A 594 11.31 -4.55 -7.67
N GLY A 595 12.44 -5.25 -7.78
CA GLY A 595 12.92 -5.80 -9.03
C GLY A 595 12.22 -7.12 -9.38
N VAL A 596 11.65 -7.24 -10.57
CA VAL A 596 11.11 -8.50 -11.09
C VAL A 596 12.01 -8.98 -12.21
N LYS A 597 12.82 -10.01 -11.92
CA LYS A 597 13.74 -10.63 -12.88
C LYS A 597 12.98 -11.65 -13.72
N LEU A 598 12.84 -11.39 -15.00
CA LEU A 598 12.24 -12.30 -15.98
C LEU A 598 13.33 -13.09 -16.70
N THR A 599 13.21 -14.41 -16.71
CA THR A 599 14.12 -15.34 -17.41
C THR A 599 13.35 -16.26 -18.37
N GLY A 600 14.02 -16.84 -19.35
CA GLY A 600 13.37 -17.69 -20.35
C GLY A 600 12.42 -16.92 -21.28
N LYS A 601 11.42 -17.63 -21.83
CA LYS A 601 10.40 -17.08 -22.75
C LYS A 601 9.04 -17.73 -22.51
N LEU A 602 7.96 -17.00 -22.79
CA LEU A 602 6.59 -17.51 -22.67
C LEU A 602 6.33 -18.70 -23.61
N ASN A 603 5.57 -19.66 -23.12
CA ASN A 603 5.04 -20.80 -23.91
C ASN A 603 3.79 -20.39 -24.70
N ASP A 604 3.38 -21.18 -25.70
CA ASP A 604 2.34 -20.80 -26.67
C ASP A 604 0.96 -20.46 -26.07
N TRP A 605 0.60 -21.03 -24.91
CA TRP A 605 -0.66 -20.72 -24.19
C TRP A 605 -0.52 -19.62 -23.15
N VAL A 606 0.71 -19.23 -22.82
CA VAL A 606 1.01 -18.29 -21.74
C VAL A 606 1.17 -16.91 -22.34
N SER A 607 0.49 -15.95 -21.73
CA SER A 607 0.44 -14.57 -22.15
C SER A 607 1.16 -13.66 -21.15
N PRO A 608 1.47 -12.40 -21.53
CA PRO A 608 1.91 -11.39 -20.57
C PRO A 608 0.95 -11.20 -19.39
N LYS A 609 -0.35 -11.46 -19.57
CA LYS A 609 -1.34 -11.40 -18.50
C LYS A 609 -1.05 -12.41 -17.39
N ASP A 610 -0.59 -13.61 -17.73
CA ASP A 610 -0.28 -14.66 -16.75
C ASP A 610 0.91 -14.28 -15.86
N VAL A 611 1.87 -13.50 -16.38
CA VAL A 611 3.01 -13.01 -15.60
C VAL A 611 2.53 -12.13 -14.44
N ILE A 612 1.63 -11.20 -14.72
CA ILE A 612 1.12 -10.29 -13.68
C ILE A 612 0.07 -10.95 -12.78
N LEU A 613 -0.72 -11.90 -13.28
CA LEU A 613 -1.62 -12.70 -12.44
C LEU A 613 -0.83 -13.57 -11.45
N ASN A 614 0.26 -14.21 -11.90
CA ASN A 614 1.17 -14.97 -11.04
C ASN A 614 1.90 -14.06 -10.03
N LEU A 615 2.39 -12.90 -10.48
CA LEU A 615 3.05 -11.93 -9.61
C LEU A 615 2.08 -11.37 -8.55
N ALA A 616 0.82 -11.09 -8.92
CA ALA A 616 -0.21 -10.67 -7.98
C ALA A 616 -0.45 -11.73 -6.90
N GLY A 617 -0.48 -13.02 -7.26
CA GLY A 617 -0.55 -14.12 -6.29
C GLY A 617 0.64 -14.20 -5.34
N LYS A 618 1.85 -13.85 -5.81
CA LYS A 618 3.06 -13.82 -4.96
C LYS A 618 3.11 -12.61 -4.04
N LEU A 619 2.65 -11.45 -4.52
CA LEU A 619 2.75 -10.17 -3.81
C LEU A 619 1.54 -9.89 -2.93
N THR A 620 0.37 -10.47 -3.23
CA THR A 620 -0.94 -10.03 -2.72
C THR A 620 -1.29 -8.60 -3.14
N VAL A 621 -2.51 -8.13 -2.82
CA VAL A 621 -2.96 -6.76 -3.11
C VAL A 621 -2.16 -5.65 -2.42
N ARG A 622 -1.26 -5.98 -1.49
CA ARG A 622 -0.46 -5.00 -0.72
C ARG A 622 1.04 -5.08 -0.95
N GLY A 623 1.57 -6.13 -1.55
CA GLY A 623 3.02 -6.38 -1.64
C GLY A 623 3.80 -5.33 -2.42
N GLY A 624 3.16 -4.58 -3.31
CA GLY A 624 3.74 -3.44 -4.03
C GLY A 624 3.63 -2.09 -3.31
N THR A 625 2.96 -2.00 -2.15
CA THR A 625 2.69 -0.71 -1.48
C THR A 625 3.99 0.02 -1.13
N GLY A 626 4.14 1.24 -1.64
CA GLY A 626 5.35 2.06 -1.45
C GLY A 626 6.54 1.62 -2.29
N PHE A 627 6.35 0.73 -3.26
CA PHE A 627 7.33 0.32 -4.25
C PHE A 627 6.96 0.82 -5.65
N ILE A 628 7.98 1.05 -6.48
CA ILE A 628 7.88 0.92 -7.93
C ILE A 628 8.32 -0.50 -8.30
N VAL A 629 7.53 -1.18 -9.13
CA VAL A 629 7.89 -2.49 -9.67
C VAL A 629 8.68 -2.28 -10.95
N GLU A 630 9.94 -2.69 -10.97
CA GLU A 630 10.84 -2.54 -12.11
C GLU A 630 11.18 -3.93 -12.68
N TYR A 631 10.86 -4.16 -13.95
CA TYR A 631 11.11 -5.44 -14.60
C TYR A 631 12.46 -5.45 -15.32
N PHE A 632 13.24 -6.51 -15.15
CA PHE A 632 14.57 -6.66 -15.75
C PHE A 632 14.88 -8.13 -16.07
N GLY A 633 16.04 -8.40 -16.68
CA GLY A 633 16.45 -9.75 -17.09
C GLY A 633 16.22 -10.06 -18.57
N GLU A 634 16.75 -11.19 -19.04
CA GLU A 634 16.71 -11.56 -20.46
C GLU A 634 15.29 -11.80 -21.00
N GLY A 635 14.37 -12.26 -20.14
CA GLY A 635 12.98 -12.55 -20.52
C GLY A 635 12.22 -11.31 -20.98
N VAL A 636 12.65 -10.11 -20.54
CA VAL A 636 12.08 -8.83 -20.97
C VAL A 636 12.17 -8.64 -22.49
N GLU A 637 13.27 -9.05 -23.11
CA GLU A 637 13.49 -8.89 -24.56
C GLU A 637 12.59 -9.82 -25.41
N THR A 638 11.88 -10.76 -24.77
CA THR A 638 10.95 -11.69 -25.42
C THR A 638 9.50 -11.18 -25.48
N LEU A 639 9.20 -10.09 -24.75
CA LEU A 639 7.85 -9.55 -24.63
C LEU A 639 7.58 -8.44 -25.65
N SER A 640 6.32 -8.32 -26.07
CA SER A 640 5.84 -7.21 -26.89
C SER A 640 5.66 -5.93 -26.06
N ALA A 641 5.63 -4.76 -26.72
CA ALA A 641 5.39 -3.49 -26.04
C ALA A 641 4.03 -3.43 -25.33
N THR A 642 2.98 -3.96 -25.98
CA THR A 642 1.63 -4.05 -25.42
C THR A 642 1.55 -5.09 -24.31
N GLY A 643 2.28 -6.21 -24.41
CA GLY A 643 2.41 -7.18 -23.32
C GLY A 643 3.08 -6.62 -22.08
N MET A 644 4.16 -5.85 -22.24
CA MET A 644 4.78 -5.11 -21.14
C MET A 644 3.81 -4.09 -20.53
N ALA A 645 2.98 -3.43 -21.34
CA ALA A 645 1.94 -2.52 -20.87
C ALA A 645 0.86 -3.25 -20.05
N THR A 646 0.39 -4.42 -20.48
CA THR A 646 -0.52 -5.30 -19.72
C THR A 646 0.03 -5.61 -18.33
N ILE A 647 1.31 -5.96 -18.24
CA ILE A 647 1.96 -6.28 -16.97
C ILE A 647 2.04 -5.03 -16.07
N CYS A 648 2.42 -3.87 -16.62
CA CYS A 648 2.48 -2.64 -15.84
C CYS A 648 1.10 -2.13 -15.40
N ASN A 649 0.07 -2.30 -16.23
CA ASN A 649 -1.31 -1.89 -15.95
C ASN A 649 -1.80 -2.48 -14.62
N MET A 650 -1.65 -3.80 -14.46
CA MET A 650 -2.05 -4.55 -13.27
C MET A 650 -1.03 -4.48 -12.12
N GLY A 651 0.07 -3.76 -12.27
CA GLY A 651 0.91 -3.37 -11.14
C GLY A 651 0.14 -2.52 -10.11
N ALA A 652 -0.93 -1.84 -10.54
CA ALA A 652 -1.86 -1.14 -9.65
C ALA A 652 -2.54 -2.08 -8.64
N GLU A 653 -2.78 -3.34 -9.02
CA GLU A 653 -3.56 -4.29 -8.22
C GLU A 653 -2.76 -4.92 -7.09
N VAL A 654 -1.42 -4.80 -7.12
CA VAL A 654 -0.54 -5.12 -5.99
C VAL A 654 -0.22 -3.89 -5.12
N GLY A 655 -0.82 -2.74 -5.41
CA GLY A 655 -0.63 -1.49 -4.67
C GLY A 655 0.65 -0.72 -5.03
N ALA A 656 1.31 -1.05 -6.15
CA ALA A 656 2.52 -0.35 -6.57
C ALA A 656 2.25 1.12 -6.92
N THR A 657 3.20 2.00 -6.64
CA THR A 657 3.14 3.41 -7.06
C THR A 657 3.08 3.53 -8.58
N THR A 658 3.91 2.74 -9.27
CA THR A 658 3.82 2.48 -10.71
C THR A 658 4.62 1.21 -11.04
N SER A 659 4.65 0.84 -12.31
CA SER A 659 5.42 -0.28 -12.84
C SER A 659 6.14 0.15 -14.11
N ILE A 660 7.33 -0.38 -14.37
CA ILE A 660 8.13 0.04 -15.52
C ILE A 660 8.99 -1.09 -16.13
N PHE A 661 9.06 -1.11 -17.45
CA PHE A 661 10.02 -1.89 -18.23
C PHE A 661 11.07 -0.97 -18.87
N PRO A 662 12.30 -1.46 -19.10
CA PRO A 662 13.30 -0.76 -19.89
C PRO A 662 12.87 -0.60 -21.36
N TYR A 663 13.49 0.33 -22.06
CA TYR A 663 13.28 0.45 -23.51
C TYR A 663 13.91 -0.74 -24.26
N THR A 664 13.08 -1.47 -25.01
CA THR A 664 13.48 -2.67 -25.78
C THR A 664 13.31 -2.47 -27.28
N ALA A 665 13.75 -3.46 -28.07
CA ALA A 665 13.48 -3.50 -29.51
C ALA A 665 11.97 -3.57 -29.82
N ALA A 666 11.15 -4.16 -28.94
CA ALA A 666 9.70 -4.16 -29.09
C ALA A 666 9.11 -2.76 -28.90
N SER A 667 9.63 -1.99 -27.94
CA SER A 667 9.25 -0.58 -27.75
C SER A 667 9.54 0.25 -29.02
N GLU A 668 10.68 0.03 -29.68
CA GLU A 668 11.04 0.67 -30.95
C GLU A 668 10.05 0.33 -32.07
N ARG A 669 9.78 -0.95 -32.31
CA ARG A 669 8.82 -1.39 -33.34
C ARG A 669 7.44 -0.77 -33.12
N TYR A 670 6.98 -0.75 -31.86
CA TYR A 670 5.68 -0.17 -31.51
C TYR A 670 5.60 1.34 -31.81
N LEU A 671 6.63 2.13 -31.47
CA LEU A 671 6.68 3.56 -31.84
C LEU A 671 6.59 3.74 -33.37
N LEU A 672 7.35 2.96 -34.14
CA LEU A 672 7.34 3.04 -35.60
C LEU A 672 5.96 2.68 -36.20
N GLN A 673 5.29 1.67 -35.65
CA GLN A 673 3.98 1.21 -36.17
C GLN A 673 2.84 2.14 -35.79
N THR A 674 2.93 2.80 -34.63
CA THR A 674 1.98 3.82 -34.18
C THR A 674 2.24 5.20 -34.78
N ARG A 675 2.94 5.26 -35.94
CA ARG A 675 3.22 6.49 -36.71
C ARG A 675 4.04 7.54 -35.95
N ARG A 676 4.89 7.10 -35.02
CA ARG A 676 5.77 7.95 -34.20
C ARG A 676 7.24 7.87 -34.62
N GLN A 677 7.49 7.93 -35.93
CA GLN A 677 8.85 7.85 -36.49
C GLN A 677 9.70 9.07 -36.12
N ALA A 678 9.10 10.25 -35.97
CA ALA A 678 9.83 11.47 -35.59
C ALA A 678 10.33 11.35 -34.14
N GLU A 679 9.46 10.89 -33.25
CA GLU A 679 9.74 10.67 -31.83
C GLU A 679 10.81 9.59 -31.63
N HIS A 680 10.72 8.49 -32.37
CA HIS A 680 11.79 7.48 -32.37
C HIS A 680 13.14 8.08 -32.80
N LYS A 681 13.19 8.89 -33.87
CA LYS A 681 14.43 9.59 -34.28
C LYS A 681 14.93 10.57 -33.20
N ALA A 682 14.02 11.23 -32.47
CA ALA A 682 14.38 12.10 -31.36
C ALA A 682 15.05 11.31 -30.21
N LEU A 683 14.51 10.15 -29.86
CA LEU A 683 15.07 9.25 -28.85
C LEU A 683 16.44 8.69 -29.26
N ASP A 684 16.62 8.34 -30.53
CA ASP A 684 17.89 7.89 -31.07
C ASP A 684 18.94 9.01 -31.06
N ALA A 685 18.54 10.24 -31.34
CA ALA A 685 19.41 11.40 -31.17
C ALA A 685 19.80 11.56 -29.69
N TYR A 686 18.83 11.49 -28.77
CA TYR A 686 19.07 11.62 -27.32
C TYR A 686 20.07 10.59 -26.78
N LYS A 687 19.95 9.31 -27.18
CA LYS A 687 20.87 8.24 -26.75
C LYS A 687 22.31 8.44 -27.22
N LYS A 688 22.55 9.23 -28.29
CA LYS A 688 23.92 9.47 -28.80
C LYS A 688 24.74 10.39 -27.91
N TRP A 689 24.08 11.28 -27.17
CA TRP A 689 24.77 12.27 -26.32
C TRP A 689 24.42 12.17 -24.83
N SER A 690 23.35 11.45 -24.46
CA SER A 690 22.97 11.20 -23.07
C SER A 690 23.28 9.77 -22.64
N ALA A 691 23.91 9.62 -21.46
CA ALA A 691 24.14 8.32 -20.83
C ALA A 691 22.87 7.68 -20.23
N PHE A 692 21.69 8.28 -20.43
CA PHE A 692 20.44 7.83 -19.82
C PHE A 692 20.05 6.42 -20.28
N ASN A 693 20.16 6.13 -21.58
CA ASN A 693 19.90 4.83 -22.25
C ASN A 693 18.59 4.10 -21.92
N PHE A 694 17.69 4.70 -21.13
CA PHE A 694 16.38 4.14 -20.72
C PHE A 694 16.48 2.73 -20.13
N ARG A 695 17.57 2.49 -19.39
CA ARG A 695 17.83 1.27 -18.62
C ARG A 695 18.40 1.63 -17.26
N ALA A 696 18.25 0.72 -16.31
CA ALA A 696 18.97 0.77 -15.05
C ALA A 696 20.49 0.82 -15.30
N ASP A 697 21.23 1.34 -14.33
CA ASP A 697 22.68 1.15 -14.34
C ASP A 697 23.02 -0.33 -14.16
N GLU A 698 24.20 -0.72 -14.66
CA GLU A 698 24.77 -2.01 -14.34
C GLU A 698 24.94 -2.15 -12.81
N ASP A 699 24.55 -3.32 -12.28
CA ASP A 699 24.53 -3.64 -10.86
C ASP A 699 23.71 -2.68 -9.98
N ALA A 700 22.66 -2.05 -10.54
CA ALA A 700 21.71 -1.28 -9.75
C ALA A 700 21.03 -2.15 -8.68
N HIS A 701 20.94 -1.62 -7.45
CA HIS A 701 20.39 -2.34 -6.30
C HIS A 701 18.87 -2.22 -6.24
N TYR A 702 18.17 -3.35 -6.12
CA TYR A 702 16.74 -3.44 -5.85
C TYR A 702 16.50 -3.77 -4.37
N ASP A 703 15.53 -3.14 -3.72
CA ASP A 703 15.22 -3.40 -2.31
C ASP A 703 14.69 -4.82 -2.07
N GLN A 704 14.02 -5.38 -3.08
CA GLN A 704 13.56 -6.75 -3.13
C GLN A 704 13.66 -7.25 -4.57
N VAL A 705 13.90 -8.56 -4.73
CA VAL A 705 13.92 -9.21 -6.06
C VAL A 705 13.01 -10.42 -6.05
N ILE A 706 12.13 -10.50 -7.05
CA ILE A 706 11.32 -11.68 -7.39
C ILE A 706 11.79 -12.19 -8.74
N GLU A 707 12.04 -13.49 -8.85
CA GLU A 707 12.38 -14.12 -10.12
C GLU A 707 11.19 -14.91 -10.66
N ILE A 708 10.88 -14.72 -11.96
CA ILE A 708 9.85 -15.45 -12.69
C ILE A 708 10.49 -16.06 -13.94
N ASN A 709 10.52 -17.39 -14.00
CA ASN A 709 10.89 -18.12 -15.20
C ASN A 709 9.68 -18.21 -16.12
N LEU A 710 9.71 -17.48 -17.23
CA LEU A 710 8.63 -17.41 -18.21
C LEU A 710 8.35 -18.76 -18.89
N SER A 711 9.35 -19.65 -18.95
CA SER A 711 9.23 -20.96 -19.61
C SER A 711 8.61 -22.03 -18.72
N GLU A 712 8.58 -21.82 -17.40
CA GLU A 712 7.91 -22.69 -16.43
C GLU A 712 6.51 -22.19 -16.05
N LEU A 713 6.19 -20.95 -16.43
CA LEU A 713 4.87 -20.37 -16.21
C LEU A 713 3.81 -21.12 -17.05
N GLU A 714 2.62 -21.29 -16.48
CA GLU A 714 1.42 -21.78 -17.16
C GLU A 714 0.31 -20.72 -17.09
N PRO A 715 -0.79 -20.85 -17.86
CA PRO A 715 -1.90 -19.90 -17.76
C PRO A 715 -2.47 -19.81 -16.35
N HIS A 716 -2.85 -18.61 -15.90
CA HIS A 716 -3.35 -18.34 -14.57
C HIS A 716 -4.74 -17.70 -14.60
N ILE A 717 -5.53 -17.98 -13.56
CA ILE A 717 -6.84 -17.39 -13.33
C ILE A 717 -6.89 -16.87 -11.91
N ASN A 718 -7.24 -15.58 -11.73
CA ASN A 718 -7.32 -14.97 -10.40
C ASN A 718 -8.77 -14.62 -10.02
N GLY A 719 -9.19 -14.90 -8.79
CA GLY A 719 -10.51 -14.55 -8.28
C GLY A 719 -11.13 -15.61 -7.37
N PRO A 720 -12.38 -15.43 -6.90
CA PRO A 720 -13.42 -14.63 -7.57
C PRO A 720 -13.64 -13.18 -7.08
N PHE A 721 -13.06 -12.77 -5.96
CA PHE A 721 -13.36 -11.46 -5.33
C PHE A 721 -12.14 -10.58 -5.07
N THR A 722 -10.96 -11.04 -5.44
CA THR A 722 -9.69 -10.32 -5.28
C THR A 722 -8.75 -10.67 -6.45
N PRO A 723 -7.97 -9.71 -6.96
CA PRO A 723 -7.11 -9.94 -8.11
C PRO A 723 -5.84 -10.74 -7.78
N ASP A 724 -5.58 -11.07 -6.51
CA ASP A 724 -4.40 -11.81 -6.04
C ASP A 724 -4.67 -13.27 -5.66
N LEU A 725 -5.93 -13.74 -5.66
CA LEU A 725 -6.24 -15.15 -5.45
C LEU A 725 -5.91 -15.93 -6.71
N ALA A 726 -4.62 -16.22 -6.90
CA ALA A 726 -4.09 -16.78 -8.13
C ALA A 726 -4.13 -18.31 -8.16
N THR A 727 -4.78 -18.85 -9.17
CA THR A 727 -4.90 -20.29 -9.38
C THR A 727 -4.35 -20.64 -10.77
N PRO A 728 -3.33 -21.51 -10.87
CA PRO A 728 -2.90 -22.02 -12.16
C PRO A 728 -4.04 -22.78 -12.87
N LEU A 729 -4.13 -22.66 -14.19
CA LEU A 729 -5.23 -23.25 -14.97
C LEU A 729 -5.35 -24.77 -14.79
N SER A 730 -4.22 -25.46 -14.58
CA SER A 730 -4.17 -26.90 -14.32
C SER A 730 -4.96 -27.32 -13.06
N ALA A 731 -4.99 -26.47 -12.02
CA ALA A 731 -5.66 -26.71 -10.75
C ALA A 731 -7.08 -26.12 -10.68
N PHE A 732 -7.41 -25.16 -11.56
CA PHE A 732 -8.61 -24.34 -11.43
C PHE A 732 -9.93 -25.14 -11.39
N LYS A 733 -10.03 -26.23 -12.17
CA LYS A 733 -11.20 -27.11 -12.15
C LYS A 733 -11.44 -27.72 -10.77
N GLU A 734 -10.39 -28.23 -10.13
CA GLU A 734 -10.47 -28.84 -8.80
C GLU A 734 -10.84 -27.78 -7.75
N THR A 735 -10.29 -26.57 -7.87
CA THR A 735 -10.66 -25.43 -7.02
C THR A 735 -12.14 -25.09 -7.15
N ILE A 736 -12.68 -24.95 -8.37
CA ILE A 736 -14.11 -24.67 -8.60
C ILE A 736 -15.00 -25.70 -7.91
N GLN A 737 -14.64 -26.99 -8.01
CA GLN A 737 -15.42 -28.09 -7.43
C GLN A 737 -15.32 -28.14 -5.90
N THR A 738 -14.11 -27.93 -5.36
CA THR A 738 -13.85 -27.94 -3.92
C THR A 738 -14.56 -26.79 -3.21
N GLU A 739 -14.45 -25.59 -3.79
CA GLU A 739 -15.05 -24.37 -3.25
C GLU A 739 -16.54 -24.21 -3.60
N GLN A 740 -17.10 -25.17 -4.34
CA GLN A 740 -18.51 -25.19 -4.80
C GLN A 740 -18.90 -23.90 -5.54
N TRP A 741 -17.97 -23.37 -6.33
CA TRP A 741 -18.20 -22.19 -7.17
C TRP A 741 -19.01 -22.56 -8.42
N PRO A 742 -19.72 -21.61 -9.06
CA PRO A 742 -20.53 -21.91 -10.23
C PRO A 742 -19.70 -22.49 -11.38
N GLU A 743 -20.03 -23.72 -11.78
CA GLU A 743 -19.40 -24.39 -12.92
C GLU A 743 -19.85 -23.82 -14.27
N VAL A 744 -21.05 -23.23 -14.33
CA VAL A 744 -21.61 -22.63 -15.55
C VAL A 744 -21.10 -21.20 -15.69
N LEU A 745 -20.49 -20.92 -16.84
CA LEU A 745 -20.06 -19.57 -17.18
C LEU A 745 -21.24 -18.75 -17.70
N SER A 746 -21.53 -17.63 -17.02
CA SER A 746 -22.64 -16.73 -17.40
C SER A 746 -22.26 -15.70 -18.46
N ALA A 747 -21.00 -15.25 -18.52
CA ALA A 747 -20.49 -14.37 -19.57
C ALA A 747 -18.96 -14.40 -19.62
N GLY A 748 -18.39 -14.27 -20.83
CA GLY A 748 -16.98 -14.01 -21.08
C GLY A 748 -16.78 -12.61 -21.65
N LEU A 749 -15.86 -11.82 -21.09
CA LEU A 749 -15.60 -10.46 -21.54
C LEU A 749 -14.11 -10.24 -21.80
N ILE A 750 -13.75 -9.84 -23.02
CA ILE A 750 -12.36 -9.54 -23.39
C ILE A 750 -12.19 -8.08 -23.78
N GLY A 751 -10.96 -7.58 -23.67
CA GLY A 751 -10.61 -6.20 -24.01
C GLY A 751 -10.35 -5.32 -22.80
N SER A 752 -10.94 -4.12 -22.81
CA SER A 752 -10.66 -3.02 -21.86
C SER A 752 -9.20 -2.54 -21.95
N CYS A 753 -8.72 -1.70 -21.03
CA CYS A 753 -7.36 -1.15 -21.10
C CYS A 753 -6.23 -2.18 -20.92
N THR A 754 -6.50 -3.34 -20.33
CA THR A 754 -5.47 -4.31 -19.95
C THR A 754 -5.08 -5.26 -21.09
N ASN A 755 -6.06 -5.77 -21.86
CA ASN A 755 -5.86 -6.79 -22.88
C ASN A 755 -6.74 -6.53 -24.12
N SER A 756 -6.57 -5.37 -24.76
CA SER A 756 -7.30 -5.00 -25.98
C SER A 756 -6.41 -4.61 -27.16
N SER A 757 -5.13 -4.98 -27.11
CA SER A 757 -4.21 -4.68 -28.20
C SER A 757 -4.55 -5.48 -29.46
N TYR A 758 -3.94 -5.10 -30.58
CA TYR A 758 -4.02 -5.88 -31.82
C TYR A 758 -3.48 -7.31 -31.63
N GLU A 759 -2.44 -7.48 -30.82
CA GLU A 759 -1.91 -8.80 -30.47
C GLU A 759 -2.95 -9.66 -29.72
N ASP A 760 -3.58 -9.09 -28.69
CA ASP A 760 -4.61 -9.78 -27.90
C ASP A 760 -5.77 -10.23 -28.82
N MET A 761 -6.27 -9.32 -29.66
CA MET A 761 -7.44 -9.57 -30.51
C MET A 761 -7.14 -10.58 -31.63
N THR A 762 -5.94 -10.57 -32.21
CA THR A 762 -5.57 -11.55 -33.25
C THR A 762 -5.30 -12.94 -32.68
N LYS A 763 -4.84 -13.06 -31.42
CA LYS A 763 -4.81 -14.36 -30.71
C LYS A 763 -6.20 -14.95 -30.53
N VAL A 764 -7.15 -14.13 -30.08
CA VAL A 764 -8.57 -14.52 -29.97
C VAL A 764 -9.15 -14.89 -31.33
N GLU A 765 -8.90 -14.08 -32.37
CA GLU A 765 -9.35 -14.36 -33.73
C GLU A 765 -8.88 -15.74 -34.23
N SER A 766 -7.64 -16.11 -33.94
CA SER A 766 -7.08 -17.43 -34.29
C SER A 766 -7.90 -18.56 -33.67
N MET A 767 -8.28 -18.45 -32.39
CA MET A 767 -9.11 -19.44 -31.72
C MET A 767 -10.53 -19.47 -32.28
N VAL A 768 -11.13 -18.31 -32.54
CA VAL A 768 -12.45 -18.21 -33.13
C VAL A 768 -12.49 -18.86 -34.51
N LYS A 769 -11.47 -18.65 -35.36
CA LYS A 769 -11.35 -19.33 -36.66
C LYS A 769 -11.22 -20.85 -36.54
N GLN A 770 -10.55 -21.35 -35.49
CA GLN A 770 -10.48 -22.79 -35.23
C GLN A 770 -11.87 -23.33 -34.86
N ALA A 771 -12.59 -22.65 -33.96
CA ALA A 771 -13.92 -23.04 -33.53
C ALA A 771 -14.95 -22.96 -34.66
N GLU A 772 -14.90 -21.91 -35.49
CA GLU A 772 -15.77 -21.72 -36.66
C GLU A 772 -15.60 -22.87 -37.67
N LYS A 773 -14.36 -23.28 -37.97
CA LYS A 773 -14.09 -24.44 -38.83
C LYS A 773 -14.66 -25.75 -38.27
N ALA A 774 -14.78 -25.84 -36.94
CA ALA A 774 -15.39 -26.96 -36.24
C ALA A 774 -16.91 -26.82 -36.06
N GLY A 775 -17.52 -25.74 -36.58
CA GLY A 775 -18.95 -25.45 -36.46
C GLY A 775 -19.40 -25.01 -35.05
N LEU A 776 -18.46 -24.65 -34.18
CA LEU A 776 -18.73 -24.22 -32.81
C LEU A 776 -19.09 -22.73 -32.74
N LYS A 777 -19.88 -22.37 -31.73
CA LYS A 777 -20.19 -21.00 -31.33
C LYS A 777 -20.00 -20.85 -29.81
N PRO A 778 -19.79 -19.62 -29.29
CA PRO A 778 -19.79 -19.37 -27.85
C PRO A 778 -21.08 -19.89 -27.21
N LYS A 779 -20.94 -20.64 -26.11
CA LYS A 779 -22.09 -21.10 -25.31
C LYS A 779 -22.51 -20.07 -24.27
N ALA A 780 -21.56 -19.27 -23.78
CA ALA A 780 -21.81 -18.11 -22.95
C ALA A 780 -21.78 -16.82 -23.80
N PRO A 781 -22.57 -15.79 -23.45
CA PRO A 781 -22.42 -14.44 -23.99
C PRO A 781 -20.95 -13.99 -24.01
N PHE A 782 -20.49 -13.50 -25.16
CA PHE A 782 -19.09 -13.15 -25.39
C PHE A 782 -18.97 -11.69 -25.82
N TYR A 783 -18.39 -10.85 -24.97
CA TYR A 783 -18.27 -9.40 -25.19
C TYR A 783 -16.83 -9.00 -25.51
N ILE A 784 -16.66 -8.08 -26.45
CA ILE A 784 -15.36 -7.64 -26.95
C ILE A 784 -15.29 -6.11 -26.89
N THR A 785 -14.31 -5.58 -26.17
CA THR A 785 -14.07 -4.13 -26.07
C THR A 785 -12.72 -3.76 -26.68
N PRO A 786 -12.66 -3.15 -27.87
CA PRO A 786 -11.44 -2.57 -28.41
C PRO A 786 -10.96 -1.41 -27.52
N GLY A 787 -9.64 -1.26 -27.38
CA GLY A 787 -9.07 -0.25 -26.48
C GLY A 787 -9.13 1.18 -27.02
N SER A 788 -9.12 1.35 -28.34
CA SER A 788 -9.17 2.64 -29.01
C SER A 788 -9.81 2.55 -30.39
N GLU A 789 -10.19 3.70 -30.94
CA GLU A 789 -10.68 3.79 -32.32
C GLU A 789 -9.62 3.37 -33.34
N GLN A 790 -8.35 3.67 -33.09
CA GLN A 790 -7.23 3.21 -33.91
C GLN A 790 -7.19 1.67 -33.95
N ILE A 791 -7.30 1.01 -32.79
CA ILE A 791 -7.33 -0.46 -32.72
C ILE A 791 -8.59 -0.99 -33.40
N ARG A 792 -9.77 -0.46 -33.09
CA ARG A 792 -11.04 -0.90 -33.68
C ARG A 792 -11.00 -0.81 -35.20
N ALA A 793 -10.62 0.33 -35.77
CA ALA A 793 -10.54 0.54 -37.21
C ALA A 793 -9.52 -0.40 -37.89
N THR A 794 -8.38 -0.65 -37.22
CA THR A 794 -7.36 -1.56 -37.74
C THR A 794 -7.87 -3.01 -37.75
N LEU A 795 -8.53 -3.45 -36.67
CA LEU A 795 -9.13 -4.78 -36.57
C LEU A 795 -10.31 -4.97 -37.54
N GLU A 796 -11.09 -3.91 -37.80
CA GLU A 796 -12.15 -3.90 -38.80
C GLU A 796 -11.57 -4.11 -40.21
N ARG A 797 -10.57 -3.29 -40.59
CA ARG A 797 -9.89 -3.40 -41.88
C ARG A 797 -9.31 -4.79 -42.11
N ASP A 798 -8.69 -5.37 -41.09
CA ASP A 798 -8.03 -6.68 -41.19
C ASP A 798 -9.03 -7.85 -41.08
N GLY A 799 -10.33 -7.57 -40.89
CA GLY A 799 -11.40 -8.56 -40.86
C GLY A 799 -11.55 -9.30 -39.52
N THR A 800 -10.82 -8.87 -38.50
CA THR A 800 -10.87 -9.46 -37.16
C THR A 800 -12.20 -9.23 -36.48
N LEU A 801 -12.71 -8.00 -36.46
CA LEU A 801 -14.03 -7.72 -35.83
C LEU A 801 -15.15 -8.51 -36.51
N LYS A 802 -15.14 -8.56 -37.86
CA LYS A 802 -16.09 -9.36 -38.64
C LYS A 802 -16.06 -10.85 -38.26
N THR A 803 -14.88 -11.39 -37.99
CA THR A 803 -14.71 -12.78 -37.54
C THR A 803 -15.33 -12.99 -36.15
N LEU A 804 -15.05 -12.08 -35.21
CA LEU A 804 -15.58 -12.16 -33.84
C LEU A 804 -17.11 -12.00 -33.80
N GLU A 805 -17.66 -11.05 -34.54
CA GLU A 805 -19.11 -10.81 -34.65
C GLU A 805 -19.81 -11.97 -35.37
N GLY A 806 -19.23 -12.48 -36.45
CA GLY A 806 -19.76 -13.63 -37.19
C GLY A 806 -19.90 -14.89 -36.33
N ALA A 807 -19.03 -15.04 -35.32
CA ALA A 807 -19.10 -16.11 -34.33
C ALA A 807 -20.16 -15.89 -33.23
N GLY A 808 -20.78 -14.70 -33.15
CA GLY A 808 -21.75 -14.33 -32.13
C GLY A 808 -21.18 -13.47 -30.99
N GLY A 809 -19.97 -12.94 -31.15
CA GLY A 809 -19.41 -11.96 -30.22
C GLY A 809 -20.10 -10.59 -30.33
N ILE A 810 -20.23 -9.89 -29.21
CA ILE A 810 -20.82 -8.54 -29.14
C ILE A 810 -19.69 -7.54 -28.96
N VAL A 811 -19.42 -6.75 -29.99
CA VAL A 811 -18.44 -5.66 -29.93
C VAL A 811 -19.06 -4.45 -29.22
N LEU A 812 -18.48 -4.09 -28.09
CA LEU A 812 -18.83 -2.92 -27.28
C LEU A 812 -18.06 -1.67 -27.75
N SER A 813 -18.52 -0.50 -27.33
CA SER A 813 -17.84 0.78 -27.64
C SER A 813 -16.41 0.79 -27.10
N ASN A 814 -15.53 1.59 -27.70
CA ASN A 814 -14.15 1.79 -27.26
C ASN A 814 -14.10 2.62 -25.96
N ALA A 815 -14.62 2.06 -24.87
CA ALA A 815 -14.83 2.69 -23.57
C ALA A 815 -14.64 1.66 -22.46
N CYS A 816 -14.51 2.10 -21.22
CA CYS A 816 -14.28 1.21 -20.07
C CYS A 816 -15.42 0.18 -19.88
N GLY A 817 -16.67 0.62 -20.03
CA GLY A 817 -17.85 -0.23 -19.99
C GLY A 817 -17.91 -1.17 -18.78
N PRO A 818 -18.03 -2.50 -18.98
CA PRO A 818 -18.12 -3.48 -17.90
C PRO A 818 -16.93 -3.56 -16.94
N CYS A 819 -15.76 -3.01 -17.30
CA CYS A 819 -14.59 -3.01 -16.41
C CYS A 819 -14.81 -2.18 -15.13
N ILE A 820 -15.59 -1.10 -15.25
CA ILE A 820 -15.85 -0.18 -14.13
C ILE A 820 -17.28 -0.25 -13.59
N GLY A 821 -18.09 -1.18 -14.12
CA GLY A 821 -19.49 -1.36 -13.73
C GLY A 821 -20.50 -0.67 -14.62
N GLN A 822 -20.07 0.01 -15.71
CA GLN A 822 -20.98 0.51 -16.73
C GLN A 822 -21.40 -0.62 -17.68
N TRP A 823 -22.13 -1.58 -17.13
CA TRP A 823 -22.67 -2.70 -17.88
C TRP A 823 -24.13 -2.92 -17.54
N LYS A 824 -24.94 -2.96 -18.59
CA LYS A 824 -26.31 -3.45 -18.51
C LYS A 824 -26.36 -4.87 -19.07
N ARG A 825 -26.32 -5.84 -18.16
CA ARG A 825 -26.50 -7.26 -18.46
C ARG A 825 -27.78 -7.51 -19.26
N GLN A 826 -27.68 -8.42 -20.23
CA GLN A 826 -28.81 -8.84 -21.06
C GLN A 826 -29.39 -10.19 -20.59
N ASP A 827 -28.64 -10.92 -19.78
CA ASP A 827 -29.09 -12.10 -19.07
C ASP A 827 -29.81 -11.66 -17.79
N ASP A 828 -31.10 -11.98 -17.66
CA ASP A 828 -32.02 -11.56 -16.58
C ASP A 828 -31.65 -12.13 -15.19
N ILE A 829 -30.37 -12.15 -14.82
CA ILE A 829 -29.88 -12.67 -13.56
C ILE A 829 -30.33 -11.75 -12.43
N PRO A 830 -31.14 -12.25 -11.48
CA PRO A 830 -31.57 -11.51 -10.30
C PRO A 830 -30.38 -11.04 -9.47
N LYS A 831 -30.49 -9.81 -8.94
CA LYS A 831 -29.50 -9.27 -8.02
C LYS A 831 -29.39 -10.16 -6.78
N GLY A 832 -28.17 -10.54 -6.43
CA GLY A 832 -27.83 -11.44 -5.34
C GLY A 832 -27.65 -12.91 -5.76
N GLN A 833 -28.11 -13.32 -6.95
CA GLN A 833 -27.91 -14.68 -7.43
C GLN A 833 -26.43 -14.95 -7.70
N LEU A 834 -25.95 -16.11 -7.25
CA LEU A 834 -24.61 -16.61 -7.55
C LEU A 834 -24.49 -16.96 -9.03
N ASN A 835 -23.47 -16.40 -9.68
CA ASN A 835 -23.07 -16.74 -11.04
C ASN A 835 -21.55 -16.55 -11.18
N ALA A 836 -20.97 -17.06 -12.28
CA ALA A 836 -19.58 -16.82 -12.61
C ALA A 836 -19.45 -16.07 -13.94
N ILE A 837 -18.55 -15.10 -14.00
CA ILE A 837 -18.09 -14.45 -15.24
C ILE A 837 -16.57 -14.56 -15.33
N LEU A 838 -16.05 -14.54 -16.56
CA LEU A 838 -14.61 -14.46 -16.81
C LEU A 838 -14.30 -13.18 -17.58
N THR A 839 -13.26 -12.46 -17.18
CA THR A 839 -12.87 -11.21 -17.81
C THR A 839 -11.37 -11.12 -18.06
N SER A 840 -10.98 -10.49 -19.17
CA SER A 840 -9.57 -10.15 -19.42
C SER A 840 -9.17 -8.80 -18.81
N TYR A 841 -9.91 -8.34 -17.82
CA TYR A 841 -9.72 -7.05 -17.15
C TYR A 841 -8.72 -7.19 -15.99
N ASN A 842 -8.75 -6.27 -15.04
CA ASN A 842 -7.77 -6.20 -13.94
C ASN A 842 -8.39 -6.28 -12.53
N ARG A 843 -9.70 -6.01 -12.37
CA ARG A 843 -10.38 -6.00 -11.06
C ARG A 843 -11.65 -6.84 -11.05
N ASN A 844 -11.81 -7.61 -9.97
CA ASN A 844 -12.91 -8.54 -9.75
C ASN A 844 -13.55 -8.42 -8.35
N PHE A 845 -13.45 -7.25 -7.72
CA PHE A 845 -14.12 -7.02 -6.43
C PHE A 845 -15.63 -7.29 -6.53
N LYS A 846 -16.23 -7.71 -5.42
CA LYS A 846 -17.66 -8.04 -5.33
C LYS A 846 -18.54 -6.91 -5.88
N GLY A 847 -19.36 -7.22 -6.89
CA GLY A 847 -20.27 -6.27 -7.54
C GLY A 847 -19.61 -5.23 -8.45
N ARG A 848 -18.31 -5.36 -8.76
CA ARG A 848 -17.57 -4.39 -9.59
C ARG A 848 -18.11 -4.25 -11.01
N ASN A 849 -18.40 -5.36 -11.68
CA ASN A 849 -18.65 -5.38 -13.12
C ASN A 849 -20.10 -5.10 -13.51
N ASP A 850 -21.05 -5.50 -12.67
CA ASP A 850 -22.49 -5.46 -12.95
C ASP A 850 -23.34 -4.96 -11.78
N GLY A 851 -22.73 -4.55 -10.66
CA GLY A 851 -23.44 -4.14 -9.45
C GLY A 851 -24.12 -5.28 -8.69
N ASN A 852 -23.91 -6.55 -9.07
CA ASN A 852 -24.46 -7.72 -8.40
C ASN A 852 -23.45 -8.31 -7.41
N PRO A 853 -23.74 -8.31 -6.08
CA PRO A 853 -22.84 -8.91 -5.11
C PRO A 853 -22.71 -10.44 -5.22
N GLY A 854 -23.63 -11.14 -5.89
CA GLY A 854 -23.55 -12.58 -6.12
C GLY A 854 -22.62 -12.99 -7.27
N THR A 855 -22.20 -12.04 -8.13
CA THR A 855 -21.35 -12.34 -9.28
C THR A 855 -19.91 -12.60 -8.88
N MET A 856 -19.41 -13.80 -9.17
CA MET A 856 -18.00 -14.19 -9.06
C MET A 856 -17.27 -13.86 -10.35
N ASN A 857 -16.26 -12.97 -10.31
CA ASN A 857 -15.49 -12.61 -11.49
C ASN A 857 -14.07 -13.21 -11.43
N PHE A 858 -13.70 -13.94 -12.46
CA PHE A 858 -12.38 -14.51 -12.63
C PHE A 858 -11.59 -13.77 -13.71
N LEU A 859 -10.40 -13.31 -13.35
CA LEU A 859 -9.48 -12.59 -14.23
C LEU A 859 -8.58 -13.59 -14.93
N ALA A 860 -8.53 -13.55 -16.27
CA ALA A 860 -7.69 -14.43 -17.06
C ALA A 860 -7.16 -13.71 -18.31
N SER A 861 -6.33 -14.36 -19.11
CA SER A 861 -5.94 -13.86 -20.42
C SER A 861 -7.13 -13.90 -21.41
N PRO A 862 -7.19 -13.04 -22.44
CA PRO A 862 -8.32 -13.02 -23.38
C PRO A 862 -8.51 -14.37 -24.11
N GLU A 863 -7.46 -15.14 -24.31
CA GLU A 863 -7.47 -16.47 -24.91
C GLU A 863 -8.16 -17.50 -24.00
N ILE A 864 -7.87 -17.49 -22.69
CA ILE A 864 -8.54 -18.36 -21.72
C ILE A 864 -10.01 -17.99 -21.55
N VAL A 865 -10.33 -16.69 -21.48
CA VAL A 865 -11.73 -16.22 -21.45
C VAL A 865 -12.49 -16.72 -22.69
N THR A 866 -11.87 -16.63 -23.88
CA THR A 866 -12.46 -17.12 -25.13
C THR A 866 -12.70 -18.63 -25.09
N ALA A 867 -11.70 -19.43 -24.70
CA ALA A 867 -11.86 -20.87 -24.57
C ALA A 867 -13.03 -21.26 -23.65
N MET A 868 -13.11 -20.64 -22.47
CA MET A 868 -14.17 -20.94 -21.51
C MET A 868 -15.55 -20.44 -21.98
N ALA A 869 -15.63 -19.32 -22.71
CA ALA A 869 -16.87 -18.85 -23.33
C ALA A 869 -17.43 -19.85 -24.37
N TYR A 870 -16.55 -20.48 -25.16
CA TYR A 870 -16.94 -21.57 -26.07
C TYR A 870 -17.33 -22.86 -25.35
N ALA A 871 -16.68 -23.17 -24.24
CA ALA A 871 -17.05 -24.32 -23.41
C ALA A 871 -18.37 -24.10 -22.64
N GLY A 872 -18.68 -22.86 -22.28
CA GLY A 872 -19.78 -22.49 -21.39
C GLY A 872 -19.56 -22.90 -19.93
N ALA A 873 -18.31 -23.23 -19.55
CA ALA A 873 -17.97 -23.80 -18.27
C ALA A 873 -16.66 -23.21 -17.71
N THR A 874 -16.66 -22.91 -16.42
CA THR A 874 -15.46 -22.43 -15.67
C THR A 874 -14.46 -23.56 -15.42
N THR A 875 -14.90 -24.82 -15.50
CA THR A 875 -14.10 -26.02 -15.27
C THR A 875 -13.33 -26.50 -16.52
N PHE A 876 -13.45 -25.82 -17.67
CA PHE A 876 -12.83 -26.24 -18.92
C PHE A 876 -11.36 -25.82 -19.03
N ASN A 877 -10.47 -26.78 -19.31
CA ASN A 877 -9.07 -26.48 -19.60
C ASN A 877 -8.75 -26.71 -21.10
N PRO A 878 -8.54 -25.64 -21.90
CA PRO A 878 -8.27 -25.78 -23.34
C PRO A 878 -6.97 -26.54 -23.68
N MET A 879 -6.03 -26.64 -22.72
CA MET A 879 -4.76 -27.33 -22.93
C MET A 879 -4.89 -28.86 -22.84
N THR A 880 -5.94 -29.38 -22.19
CA THR A 880 -6.14 -30.82 -21.98
C THR A 880 -7.44 -31.32 -22.58
N ASP A 881 -8.52 -30.55 -22.41
CA ASP A 881 -9.89 -31.00 -22.61
C ASP A 881 -10.32 -30.86 -24.07
N LYS A 882 -11.45 -31.50 -24.39
CA LYS A 882 -12.04 -31.52 -25.73
C LYS A 882 -13.50 -31.07 -25.67
N LEU A 883 -13.96 -30.40 -26.72
CA LEU A 883 -15.35 -30.04 -26.95
C LEU A 883 -15.96 -30.98 -27.99
N GLN A 884 -17.28 -31.19 -27.91
CA GLN A 884 -18.02 -31.87 -28.97
C GLN A 884 -18.52 -30.85 -30.00
N THR A 885 -18.26 -31.13 -31.27
CA THR A 885 -18.79 -30.38 -32.40
C THR A 885 -20.26 -30.75 -32.67
N PRO A 886 -21.01 -29.94 -33.42
CA PRO A 886 -22.41 -30.26 -33.77
C PRO A 886 -22.58 -31.57 -34.54
N ASP A 887 -21.54 -32.03 -35.27
CA ASP A 887 -21.51 -33.32 -35.97
C ASP A 887 -20.98 -34.48 -35.11
N GLY A 888 -20.78 -34.26 -33.80
CA GLY A 888 -20.41 -35.29 -32.82
C GLY A 888 -18.92 -35.67 -32.79
N LYS A 889 -18.05 -34.92 -33.47
CA LYS A 889 -16.60 -35.11 -33.43
C LYS A 889 -15.99 -34.42 -32.21
N GLU A 890 -14.79 -34.85 -31.84
CA GLU A 890 -14.00 -34.17 -30.81
C GLU A 890 -13.19 -33.02 -31.42
N PHE A 891 -13.23 -31.87 -30.76
CA PHE A 891 -12.44 -30.68 -31.08
C PHE A 891 -11.60 -30.28 -29.88
N LYS A 892 -10.34 -29.93 -30.11
CA LYS A 892 -9.44 -29.35 -29.11
C LYS A 892 -8.83 -28.09 -29.70
N PHE A 893 -8.77 -27.01 -28.92
CA PHE A 893 -8.09 -25.80 -29.33
C PHE A 893 -6.58 -26.06 -29.49
N GLU A 894 -6.03 -25.61 -30.61
CA GLU A 894 -4.59 -25.42 -30.74
C GLU A 894 -4.20 -24.12 -30.06
N ALA A 895 -2.94 -24.02 -29.63
CA ALA A 895 -2.43 -22.82 -28.97
C ALA A 895 -2.63 -21.57 -29.86
N PRO A 896 -3.09 -20.45 -29.28
CA PRO A 896 -3.45 -19.26 -30.04
C PRO A 896 -2.22 -18.65 -30.72
N ARG A 897 -2.41 -18.15 -31.94
CA ARG A 897 -1.37 -17.43 -32.69
C ARG A 897 -1.84 -16.02 -33.01
N GLY A 898 -1.13 -15.03 -32.50
CA GLY A 898 -1.39 -13.61 -32.77
C GLY A 898 -0.26 -12.96 -33.55
N LEU A 899 -0.54 -11.74 -33.98
CA LEU A 899 0.44 -10.85 -34.57
C LEU A 899 0.71 -9.73 -33.58
N GLU A 900 1.98 -9.53 -33.20
CA GLU A 900 2.37 -8.42 -32.33
C GLU A 900 1.83 -7.08 -32.84
N ASN A 901 1.85 -6.90 -34.17
CA ASN A 901 1.45 -5.68 -34.85
C ASN A 901 0.88 -5.99 -36.25
N PRO A 902 0.07 -5.08 -36.83
CA PRO A 902 -0.45 -5.22 -38.18
C PRO A 902 0.67 -5.19 -39.23
N LYS A 903 0.43 -5.82 -40.39
CA LYS A 903 1.38 -5.85 -41.52
C LYS A 903 1.56 -4.50 -42.20
N THR A 904 0.52 -3.67 -42.12
CA THR A 904 0.51 -2.27 -42.56
C THR A 904 0.38 -1.37 -41.33
N PRO A 905 0.74 -0.08 -41.40
CA PRO A 905 0.54 0.84 -40.29
C PRO A 905 -0.90 0.82 -39.75
N PHE A 906 -1.06 1.11 -38.47
CA PHE A 906 -2.36 1.24 -37.83
C PHE A 906 -3.24 2.28 -38.54
N GLU A 907 -4.55 2.01 -38.63
CA GLU A 907 -5.54 2.95 -39.17
C GLU A 907 -5.78 4.12 -38.22
N SER A 908 -6.08 5.30 -38.75
CA SER A 908 -6.43 6.47 -37.91
C SER A 908 -7.90 6.47 -37.45
N GLY A 909 -8.72 5.56 -38.00
CA GLY A 909 -10.15 5.46 -37.71
C GLY A 909 -10.98 6.66 -38.16
N VAL A 910 -12.16 6.82 -37.57
CA VAL A 910 -13.12 7.86 -37.95
C VAL A 910 -12.70 9.24 -37.43
N ALA A 911 -12.71 10.26 -38.30
CA ALA A 911 -12.26 11.61 -37.99
C ALA A 911 -13.01 12.27 -36.80
N SER A 912 -14.30 11.98 -36.61
CA SER A 912 -15.09 12.50 -35.48
C SER A 912 -14.71 11.88 -34.13
N LEU A 913 -13.98 10.77 -34.13
CA LEU A 913 -13.49 10.07 -32.94
C LEU A 913 -11.99 10.32 -32.69
N GLN A 914 -11.36 11.21 -33.47
CA GLN A 914 -9.98 11.64 -33.21
C GLN A 914 -9.94 12.74 -32.16
N SER A 915 -8.78 12.91 -31.53
CA SER A 915 -8.58 13.98 -30.56
C SER A 915 -8.73 15.35 -31.18
N ILE A 916 -9.45 16.23 -30.50
CA ILE A 916 -9.43 17.66 -30.75
C ILE A 916 -8.22 18.23 -29.99
N SER A 917 -7.20 18.65 -30.72
CA SER A 917 -5.96 19.19 -30.17
C SER A 917 -5.81 20.67 -30.57
N PRO A 918 -6.27 21.63 -29.74
CA PRO A 918 -6.15 23.05 -30.05
C PRO A 918 -4.68 23.47 -30.13
N ASP A 919 -4.32 24.28 -31.13
CA ASP A 919 -2.95 24.79 -31.28
C ASP A 919 -2.57 25.78 -30.17
N GLU A 920 -3.53 26.59 -29.73
CA GLU A 920 -3.40 27.58 -28.67
C GLU A 920 -4.72 27.65 -27.87
N PRO A 921 -4.68 28.07 -26.59
CA PRO A 921 -5.89 28.32 -25.81
C PRO A 921 -6.76 29.40 -26.47
N ASN A 922 -8.08 29.25 -26.36
CA ASN A 922 -9.05 30.20 -26.91
C ASN A 922 -9.92 30.78 -25.79
N ALA A 923 -9.60 32.01 -25.36
CA ALA A 923 -10.31 32.70 -24.28
C ALA A 923 -11.80 33.00 -24.59
N ASP A 924 -12.17 33.09 -25.88
CA ASP A 924 -13.53 33.40 -26.32
C ASP A 924 -14.49 32.20 -26.18
N VAL A 925 -13.95 30.99 -25.99
CA VAL A 925 -14.77 29.80 -25.73
C VAL A 925 -15.48 29.94 -24.39
N LYS A 926 -16.81 29.90 -24.44
CA LYS A 926 -17.67 29.85 -23.26
C LYS A 926 -17.70 28.42 -22.74
N ILE A 927 -17.44 28.25 -21.44
CA ILE A 927 -17.54 26.96 -20.78
C ILE A 927 -19.00 26.54 -20.68
N ALA A 928 -19.32 25.33 -21.15
CA ALA A 928 -20.67 24.80 -21.22
C ALA A 928 -21.13 24.23 -19.87
N ILE A 929 -21.44 25.11 -18.90
CA ILE A 929 -22.12 24.76 -17.65
C ILE A 929 -23.43 25.56 -17.60
N ALA A 930 -24.56 24.86 -17.55
CA ALA A 930 -25.85 25.50 -17.37
C ALA A 930 -25.98 26.03 -15.92
N PRO A 931 -26.49 27.25 -15.68
CA PRO A 931 -26.70 27.76 -14.32
C PRO A 931 -27.66 26.92 -13.48
N THR A 932 -28.54 26.16 -14.13
CA THR A 932 -29.52 25.24 -13.51
C THR A 932 -29.05 23.78 -13.54
N SER A 933 -27.79 23.52 -13.86
CA SER A 933 -27.24 22.17 -13.90
C SER A 933 -27.31 21.52 -12.52
N GLU A 934 -27.69 20.25 -12.47
CA GLU A 934 -27.53 19.43 -11.27
C GLU A 934 -26.26 18.56 -11.32
N ARG A 935 -25.56 18.53 -12.45
CA ARG A 935 -24.38 17.67 -12.72
C ARG A 935 -23.06 18.40 -12.56
N LEU A 936 -23.03 19.68 -12.91
CA LEU A 936 -21.85 20.54 -12.94
C LEU A 936 -22.12 21.88 -12.29
N ALA A 937 -21.20 22.37 -11.47
CA ALA A 937 -21.26 23.72 -10.92
C ALA A 937 -19.86 24.35 -10.91
N PHE A 938 -19.78 25.64 -11.18
CA PHE A 938 -18.53 26.39 -10.98
C PHE A 938 -18.11 26.31 -9.51
N LEU A 939 -16.80 26.20 -9.28
CA LEU A 939 -16.24 26.30 -7.93
C LEU A 939 -15.95 27.76 -7.61
N GLU A 940 -16.46 28.21 -6.48
CA GLU A 940 -16.03 29.46 -5.86
C GLU A 940 -14.74 29.21 -5.07
N PRO A 941 -13.71 30.06 -5.22
CA PRO A 941 -12.51 29.96 -4.40
C PRO A 941 -12.85 30.00 -2.91
N PHE A 942 -12.28 29.09 -2.13
CA PHE A 942 -12.46 29.12 -0.69
C PHE A 942 -11.85 30.39 -0.08
N ALA A 943 -12.55 30.94 0.92
CA ALA A 943 -12.09 32.11 1.64
C ALA A 943 -10.70 31.87 2.28
N PRO A 944 -9.82 32.89 2.31
CA PRO A 944 -8.52 32.80 2.98
C PRO A 944 -8.69 32.49 4.47
N PHE A 945 -7.62 31.98 5.09
CA PHE A 945 -7.59 31.85 6.55
C PHE A 945 -7.60 33.26 7.17
N PRO A 946 -8.37 33.50 8.25
CA PRO A 946 -8.38 34.80 8.91
C PRO A 946 -7.00 35.12 9.51
N GLU A 947 -6.71 36.41 9.67
CA GLU A 947 -5.45 36.88 10.28
C GLU A 947 -5.46 36.76 11.82
N SER A 948 -6.04 35.67 12.33
CA SER A 948 -6.19 35.38 13.76
C SER A 948 -6.40 33.89 13.99
N ASP A 949 -6.26 33.46 15.24
CA ASP A 949 -6.78 32.17 15.66
C ASP A 949 -8.30 32.08 15.43
N LEU A 950 -8.79 30.86 15.25
CA LEU A 950 -10.22 30.59 15.07
C LEU A 950 -10.91 30.58 16.43
N SER A 951 -12.02 31.31 16.54
CA SER A 951 -12.84 31.36 17.75
C SER A 951 -14.29 31.01 17.42
N GLY A 952 -14.99 30.37 18.35
CA GLY A 952 -16.41 30.09 18.20
C GLY A 952 -16.73 28.93 17.26
N LEU A 953 -15.75 28.06 16.95
CA LEU A 953 -16.02 26.82 16.21
C LEU A 953 -16.98 25.95 17.03
N LYS A 954 -17.86 25.20 16.36
CA LYS A 954 -18.68 24.18 17.05
C LYS A 954 -18.30 22.78 16.59
N VAL A 955 -18.40 21.81 17.49
CA VAL A 955 -18.25 20.40 17.12
C VAL A 955 -19.53 19.93 16.41
N LEU A 956 -19.45 19.68 15.11
CA LEU A 956 -20.60 19.23 14.30
C LEU A 956 -21.06 17.84 14.73
N VAL A 957 -20.11 16.92 14.79
CA VAL A 957 -20.34 15.54 15.20
C VAL A 957 -19.05 14.95 15.75
N LYS A 958 -19.20 14.15 16.81
CA LYS A 958 -18.13 13.27 17.31
C LYS A 958 -18.35 11.88 16.71
N VAL A 959 -17.49 11.49 15.78
CA VAL A 959 -17.57 10.21 15.08
C VAL A 959 -16.94 9.10 15.92
N THR A 960 -17.56 7.93 15.94
CA THR A 960 -17.01 6.70 16.53
C THR A 960 -16.92 5.58 15.50
N GLY A 961 -16.01 4.65 15.72
CA GLY A 961 -15.71 3.55 14.82
C GLY A 961 -14.86 3.99 13.63
N LYS A 962 -14.72 3.05 12.68
CA LYS A 962 -13.95 3.24 11.45
C LYS A 962 -14.67 4.25 10.55
N CYS A 963 -14.00 5.36 10.23
CA CYS A 963 -14.52 6.40 9.35
C CYS A 963 -13.67 6.48 8.08
N THR A 964 -14.12 5.82 7.01
CA THR A 964 -13.43 5.76 5.71
C THR A 964 -13.81 6.94 4.81
N THR A 965 -13.14 7.10 3.67
CA THR A 965 -13.58 8.08 2.65
C THR A 965 -14.96 7.78 2.09
N ASP A 966 -15.39 6.51 2.05
CA ASP A 966 -16.79 6.18 1.69
C ASP A 966 -17.76 6.53 2.83
N THR A 967 -17.27 6.58 4.07
CA THR A 967 -18.02 7.09 5.21
C THR A 967 -18.25 8.59 5.12
N ILE A 968 -17.23 9.33 4.67
CA ILE A 968 -17.25 10.79 4.50
C ILE A 968 -17.97 11.20 3.21
N SER A 969 -17.75 10.50 2.11
CA SER A 969 -18.24 10.83 0.77
C SER A 969 -18.55 9.53 0.01
N ALA A 970 -19.78 9.04 0.20
CA ALA A 970 -20.24 7.79 -0.41
C ALA A 970 -20.21 7.85 -1.95
N ALA A 971 -19.90 6.72 -2.61
CA ALA A 971 -19.98 6.59 -4.08
C ALA A 971 -21.37 6.11 -4.56
N GLY A 972 -21.43 5.13 -5.47
CA GLY A 972 -22.67 4.61 -6.04
C GLY A 972 -23.51 5.70 -6.71
N PRO A 973 -24.75 5.97 -6.24
CA PRO A 973 -25.65 6.94 -6.86
C PRO A 973 -25.11 8.38 -6.83
N TRP A 974 -24.15 8.68 -5.96
CA TRP A 974 -23.55 10.01 -5.81
C TRP A 974 -22.54 10.35 -6.92
N LEU A 975 -22.07 9.36 -7.69
CA LEU A 975 -21.08 9.58 -8.76
C LEU A 975 -21.57 10.56 -9.85
N LYS A 976 -22.88 10.63 -10.08
CA LYS A 976 -23.47 11.61 -11.01
C LYS A 976 -23.20 13.06 -10.60
N TYR A 977 -22.96 13.34 -9.32
CA TYR A 977 -22.73 14.68 -8.78
C TYR A 977 -21.25 15.04 -8.63
N LYS A 978 -20.32 14.25 -9.18
CA LYS A 978 -18.87 14.51 -9.04
C LYS A 978 -18.43 15.90 -9.52
N GLY A 979 -19.10 16.47 -10.50
CA GLY A 979 -18.86 17.83 -11.00
C GLY A 979 -19.66 18.92 -10.30
N HIS A 980 -20.53 18.58 -9.33
CA HIS A 980 -21.43 19.53 -8.66
C HIS A 980 -21.21 19.49 -7.14
N LEU A 981 -20.22 20.24 -6.67
CA LEU A 981 -19.82 20.25 -5.25
C LEU A 981 -21.00 20.48 -4.27
N PRO A 982 -21.96 21.39 -4.52
CA PRO A 982 -23.12 21.53 -3.64
C PRO A 982 -23.98 20.26 -3.53
N ASN A 983 -24.20 19.54 -4.64
CA ASN A 983 -25.10 18.39 -4.65
C ASN A 983 -24.42 17.19 -4.03
N ILE A 984 -23.14 16.96 -4.34
CA ILE A 984 -22.40 15.88 -3.72
C ILE A 984 -22.15 16.13 -2.23
N SER A 985 -22.11 17.39 -1.76
CA SER A 985 -21.96 17.71 -0.33
C SER A 985 -23.15 17.28 0.52
N THR A 986 -24.31 17.00 -0.08
CA THR A 986 -25.47 16.44 0.63
C THR A 986 -25.25 15.01 1.14
N ASN A 987 -24.10 14.39 0.81
CA ASN A 987 -23.70 13.09 1.35
C ASN A 987 -22.54 13.16 2.36
N THR A 988 -22.15 14.35 2.80
CA THR A 988 -21.03 14.53 3.74
C THR A 988 -21.28 13.77 5.04
N LEU A 989 -20.40 12.81 5.36
CA LEU A 989 -20.45 11.95 6.55
C LEU A 989 -21.76 11.14 6.68
N ASN A 990 -22.46 10.88 5.58
CA ASN A 990 -23.81 10.30 5.60
C ASN A 990 -23.90 8.84 6.07
N THR A 991 -22.78 8.20 6.39
CA THR A 991 -22.75 6.87 7.01
C THR A 991 -21.88 6.84 8.28
N ALA A 992 -21.46 8.01 8.77
CA ALA A 992 -20.74 8.12 10.03
C ALA A 992 -21.67 7.85 11.22
N VAL A 993 -21.11 7.22 12.27
CA VAL A 993 -21.82 6.93 13.52
C VAL A 993 -21.55 8.04 14.52
N ASN A 994 -22.60 8.65 15.05
CA ASN A 994 -22.50 9.64 16.12
C ASN A 994 -22.17 8.94 17.45
N LYS A 995 -21.07 9.31 18.10
CA LYS A 995 -20.62 8.73 19.37
C LYS A 995 -21.63 8.88 20.49
N GLU A 996 -22.35 10.00 20.53
CA GLU A 996 -23.23 10.35 21.65
C GLU A 996 -24.55 9.60 21.61
N THR A 997 -25.10 9.39 20.42
CA THR A 997 -26.39 8.71 20.25
C THR A 997 -26.30 7.29 19.69
N GLY A 998 -25.15 6.92 19.12
CA GLY A 998 -24.96 5.64 18.43
C GLY A 998 -25.64 5.56 17.05
N GLU A 999 -26.28 6.64 16.61
CA GLU A 999 -27.04 6.66 15.36
C GLU A 999 -26.16 6.95 14.15
N VAL A 1000 -26.50 6.35 13.01
CA VAL A 1000 -25.85 6.60 11.72
C VAL A 1000 -26.48 7.84 11.07
N ASN A 1001 -25.65 8.72 10.53
CA ASN A 1001 -26.09 9.94 9.82
C ASN A 1001 -26.99 10.85 10.67
N ALA A 1002 -26.71 10.98 11.97
CA ALA A 1002 -27.48 11.83 12.87
C ALA A 1002 -26.57 12.86 13.54
N ALA A 1003 -26.98 14.12 13.52
CA ALA A 1003 -26.36 15.20 14.29
C ALA A 1003 -27.45 16.03 14.98
N TYR A 1004 -27.05 16.74 16.04
CA TYR A 1004 -27.95 17.53 16.87
C TYR A 1004 -27.47 18.97 16.89
N ASP A 1005 -28.38 19.90 16.67
CA ASP A 1005 -28.10 21.33 16.76
C ASP A 1005 -28.05 21.79 18.23
N VAL A 1006 -27.61 23.02 18.47
CA VAL A 1006 -27.45 23.59 19.82
C VAL A 1006 -28.76 23.65 20.61
N ASP A 1007 -29.91 23.70 19.93
CA ASP A 1007 -31.25 23.67 20.52
C ASP A 1007 -31.77 22.24 20.79
N GLY A 1008 -30.99 21.22 20.43
CA GLY A 1008 -31.34 19.81 20.57
C GLY A 1008 -32.16 19.24 19.40
N SER A 1009 -32.42 20.02 18.35
CA SER A 1009 -33.10 19.52 17.15
C SER A 1009 -32.23 18.51 16.40
N LYS A 1010 -32.83 17.41 15.96
CA LYS A 1010 -32.17 16.33 15.22
C LYS A 1010 -32.22 16.60 13.72
N HIS A 1011 -31.08 16.41 13.06
CA HIS A 1011 -30.90 16.53 11.62
C HIS A 1011 -30.01 15.39 11.11
N THR A 1012 -29.94 15.18 9.80
CA THR A 1012 -28.80 14.44 9.26
C THR A 1012 -27.51 15.28 9.36
N ILE A 1013 -26.35 14.63 9.34
CA ILE A 1013 -25.05 15.32 9.43
C ILE A 1013 -24.89 16.39 8.32
N PRO A 1014 -25.14 16.08 7.02
CA PRO A 1014 -24.99 17.08 5.96
C PRO A 1014 -26.04 18.19 6.03
N GLU A 1015 -27.28 17.91 6.47
CA GLU A 1015 -28.31 18.94 6.66
C GLU A 1015 -27.92 19.95 7.75
N LEU A 1016 -27.42 19.47 8.90
CA LEU A 1016 -26.97 20.37 9.97
C LEU A 1016 -25.78 21.21 9.53
N ALA A 1017 -24.83 20.61 8.82
CA ALA A 1017 -23.66 21.32 8.32
C ALA A 1017 -24.06 22.42 7.32
N GLN A 1018 -25.03 22.15 6.45
CA GLN A 1018 -25.60 23.14 5.53
C GLN A 1018 -26.32 24.27 6.29
N LEU A 1019 -27.12 23.93 7.30
CA LEU A 1019 -27.82 24.90 8.16
C LEU A 1019 -26.83 25.81 8.92
N TRP A 1020 -25.75 25.24 9.44
CA TRP A 1020 -24.68 25.98 10.10
C TRP A 1020 -23.92 26.89 9.14
N LYS A 1021 -23.66 26.44 7.92
CA LYS A 1021 -23.10 27.29 6.85
C LYS A 1021 -23.98 28.51 6.59
N GLU A 1022 -25.30 28.33 6.47
CA GLU A 1022 -26.25 29.43 6.25
C GLU A 1022 -26.29 30.43 7.41
N ARG A 1023 -26.01 29.97 8.63
CA ARG A 1023 -25.89 30.80 9.83
C ARG A 1023 -24.50 31.42 10.03
N GLY A 1024 -23.53 31.14 9.15
CA GLY A 1024 -22.14 31.56 9.31
C GLY A 1024 -21.41 30.88 10.47
N GLN A 1025 -21.89 29.72 10.94
CA GLN A 1025 -21.30 28.94 12.02
C GLN A 1025 -20.24 27.98 11.45
N GLU A 1026 -18.98 28.27 11.74
CA GLU A 1026 -17.86 27.38 11.39
C GLU A 1026 -17.77 26.21 12.37
N TRP A 1027 -17.23 25.09 11.90
CA TRP A 1027 -17.24 23.86 12.69
C TRP A 1027 -16.01 22.98 12.53
N LEU A 1028 -15.92 21.99 13.40
CA LEU A 1028 -14.94 20.91 13.34
C LEU A 1028 -15.58 19.54 13.55
N VAL A 1029 -14.92 18.50 13.07
CA VAL A 1029 -15.27 17.10 13.33
C VAL A 1029 -14.26 16.52 14.30
N VAL A 1030 -14.75 15.73 15.26
CA VAL A 1030 -13.92 14.92 16.15
C VAL A 1030 -14.05 13.46 15.75
N ALA A 1031 -12.96 12.75 15.51
CA ALA A 1031 -13.00 11.33 15.15
C ALA A 1031 -11.92 10.48 15.86
N GLU A 1032 -12.04 9.16 15.75
CA GLU A 1032 -11.12 8.20 16.35
C GLU A 1032 -9.85 8.02 15.47
N HIS A 1033 -9.35 6.78 15.36
CA HIS A 1033 -8.15 6.43 14.61
C HIS A 1033 -8.39 6.33 13.11
N ASN A 1034 -7.32 6.56 12.35
CA ASN A 1034 -7.23 6.36 10.90
C ASN A 1034 -8.36 7.02 10.09
N TYR A 1035 -8.74 8.24 10.47
CA TYR A 1035 -9.82 8.97 9.82
C TYR A 1035 -9.51 9.22 8.34
N GLY A 1036 -10.47 8.90 7.47
CA GLY A 1036 -10.36 9.03 6.02
C GLY A 1036 -9.59 7.90 5.34
N GLU A 1037 -9.55 6.71 5.94
CA GLU A 1037 -9.01 5.51 5.29
C GLU A 1037 -9.76 5.20 3.98
N GLY A 1038 -9.05 4.76 2.94
CA GLY A 1038 -9.67 4.23 1.72
C GLY A 1038 -9.31 5.00 0.46
N SER A 1039 -10.29 5.22 -0.40
CA SER A 1039 -10.11 5.75 -1.76
C SER A 1039 -9.55 7.18 -1.75
N ALA A 1040 -8.70 7.51 -2.73
CA ALA A 1040 -8.09 8.84 -2.88
C ALA A 1040 -9.06 9.93 -3.38
N ARG A 1041 -10.30 9.96 -2.87
CA ARG A 1041 -11.33 10.92 -3.28
C ARG A 1041 -11.12 12.26 -2.59
N GLU A 1042 -10.81 13.28 -3.37
CA GLU A 1042 -10.70 14.67 -2.88
C GLU A 1042 -12.04 15.24 -2.38
N HIS A 1043 -13.18 14.72 -2.87
CA HIS A 1043 -14.51 15.11 -2.40
C HIS A 1043 -14.67 14.95 -0.89
N ALA A 1044 -14.02 13.95 -0.28
CA ALA A 1044 -14.04 13.77 1.17
C ALA A 1044 -13.41 14.96 1.94
N ALA A 1045 -12.57 15.78 1.30
CA ALA A 1045 -12.04 17.02 1.88
C ALA A 1045 -12.81 18.27 1.38
N LEU A 1046 -13.20 18.28 0.11
CA LEU A 1046 -13.95 19.40 -0.50
C LEU A 1046 -15.33 19.59 0.14
N GLN A 1047 -16.07 18.52 0.43
CA GLN A 1047 -17.43 18.64 0.95
C GLN A 1047 -17.47 19.20 2.39
N PRO A 1048 -16.68 18.68 3.36
CA PRO A 1048 -16.59 19.32 4.67
C PRO A 1048 -16.18 20.79 4.56
N ARG A 1049 -15.17 21.10 3.73
CA ARG A 1049 -14.70 22.48 3.54
C ARG A 1049 -15.80 23.38 2.97
N TYR A 1050 -16.54 22.91 1.98
CA TYR A 1050 -17.68 23.61 1.36
C TYR A 1050 -18.80 23.89 2.36
N LEU A 1051 -19.03 22.97 3.29
CA LEU A 1051 -20.05 23.08 4.34
C LEU A 1051 -19.59 23.86 5.59
N GLY A 1052 -18.37 24.40 5.61
CA GLY A 1052 -17.89 25.26 6.70
C GLY A 1052 -16.94 24.60 7.71
N ALA A 1053 -16.42 23.40 7.42
CA ALA A 1053 -15.38 22.79 8.25
C ALA A 1053 -14.09 23.61 8.20
N ARG A 1054 -13.50 23.88 9.36
CA ARG A 1054 -12.18 24.54 9.47
C ARG A 1054 -11.11 23.62 10.03
N VAL A 1055 -11.49 22.71 10.92
CA VAL A 1055 -10.59 21.78 11.60
C VAL A 1055 -11.17 20.37 11.55
N VAL A 1056 -10.30 19.37 11.43
CA VAL A 1056 -10.66 17.99 11.73
C VAL A 1056 -9.70 17.52 12.82
N LEU A 1057 -10.24 17.08 13.95
CA LEU A 1057 -9.49 16.64 15.13
C LEU A 1057 -9.64 15.13 15.29
N THR A 1058 -8.55 14.38 15.27
CA THR A 1058 -8.61 12.91 15.28
C THR A 1058 -7.56 12.31 16.20
N LYS A 1059 -7.64 11.00 16.47
CA LYS A 1059 -6.51 10.30 17.09
C LYS A 1059 -5.40 10.06 16.05
N SER A 1060 -5.76 9.73 14.82
CA SER A 1060 -4.84 9.63 13.69
C SER A 1060 -5.55 9.74 12.34
N PHE A 1061 -4.82 10.08 11.27
CA PHE A 1061 -5.32 10.21 9.91
C PHE A 1061 -4.76 9.15 8.95
N ALA A 1062 -5.52 8.83 7.91
CA ALA A 1062 -4.98 8.22 6.71
C ALA A 1062 -4.22 9.26 5.86
N ARG A 1063 -3.00 8.91 5.40
CA ARG A 1063 -2.05 9.82 4.72
C ARG A 1063 -2.64 10.67 3.59
N ILE A 1064 -3.38 10.04 2.66
CA ILE A 1064 -3.91 10.73 1.47
C ILE A 1064 -5.00 11.72 1.89
N HIS A 1065 -5.90 11.29 2.77
CA HIS A 1065 -6.99 12.15 3.23
C HIS A 1065 -6.45 13.36 4.02
N GLU A 1066 -5.46 13.15 4.89
CA GLU A 1066 -4.78 14.24 5.60
C GLU A 1066 -4.20 15.28 4.62
N THR A 1067 -3.58 14.82 3.53
CA THR A 1067 -3.03 15.69 2.49
C THR A 1067 -4.13 16.47 1.78
N ASN A 1068 -5.24 15.80 1.43
CA ASN A 1068 -6.39 16.45 0.79
C ASN A 1068 -7.01 17.53 1.69
N LEU A 1069 -7.13 17.30 3.00
CA LEU A 1069 -7.62 18.31 3.94
C LEU A 1069 -6.75 19.59 3.90
N LYS A 1070 -5.42 19.43 3.97
CA LYS A 1070 -4.47 20.55 3.89
C LYS A 1070 -4.58 21.31 2.57
N LYS A 1071 -4.73 20.59 1.45
CA LYS A 1071 -4.91 21.19 0.11
C LYS A 1071 -6.20 22.01 0.01
N GLN A 1072 -7.27 21.62 0.70
CA GLN A 1072 -8.54 22.36 0.74
C GLN A 1072 -8.60 23.40 1.87
N GLY A 1073 -7.50 23.65 2.57
CA GLY A 1073 -7.42 24.64 3.65
C GLY A 1073 -8.15 24.25 4.94
N VAL A 1074 -8.44 22.96 5.12
CA VAL A 1074 -8.91 22.40 6.39
C VAL A 1074 -7.69 21.97 7.19
N VAL A 1075 -7.65 22.30 8.49
CA VAL A 1075 -6.50 21.98 9.35
C VAL A 1075 -6.69 20.61 9.99
N PRO A 1076 -5.87 19.60 9.65
CA PRO A 1076 -5.86 18.32 10.36
C PRO A 1076 -5.05 18.45 11.65
N LEU A 1077 -5.68 18.17 12.78
CA LEU A 1077 -5.05 18.10 14.10
C LEU A 1077 -5.22 16.70 14.68
N THR A 1078 -4.20 16.26 15.41
CA THR A 1078 -4.23 15.00 16.18
C THR A 1078 -4.15 15.29 17.67
N PHE A 1079 -4.79 14.50 18.50
CA PHE A 1079 -4.64 14.62 19.95
C PHE A 1079 -3.20 14.27 20.37
N GLU A 1080 -2.55 15.09 21.20
CA GLU A 1080 -1.29 14.66 21.84
C GLU A 1080 -1.53 13.52 22.86
N ASN A 1081 -2.70 13.56 23.50
CA ASN A 1081 -3.17 12.51 24.40
C ASN A 1081 -4.52 11.99 23.89
N GLU A 1082 -4.56 10.75 23.41
CA GLU A 1082 -5.79 10.16 22.86
C GLU A 1082 -6.98 10.13 23.84
N ALA A 1083 -6.73 10.14 25.16
CA ALA A 1083 -7.78 10.21 26.17
C ALA A 1083 -8.54 11.55 26.14
N ASP A 1084 -7.95 12.60 25.55
CA ASP A 1084 -8.62 13.90 25.37
C ASP A 1084 -9.76 13.83 24.35
N TYR A 1085 -9.83 12.77 23.53
CA TYR A 1085 -11.00 12.47 22.71
C TYR A 1085 -12.29 12.46 23.56
N ASP A 1086 -12.26 11.95 24.79
CA ASP A 1086 -13.44 11.91 25.66
C ASP A 1086 -13.75 13.25 26.35
N LYS A 1087 -12.84 14.21 26.28
CA LYS A 1087 -13.01 15.56 26.85
C LYS A 1087 -13.72 16.53 25.92
N ILE A 1088 -14.10 16.13 24.72
CA ILE A 1088 -14.81 16.96 23.74
C ILE A 1088 -16.11 16.26 23.28
N ALA A 1089 -17.18 17.03 23.13
CA ALA A 1089 -18.53 16.59 22.80
C ALA A 1089 -19.11 17.42 21.65
N ALA A 1090 -20.17 16.92 21.00
CA ALA A 1090 -20.94 17.62 20.00
C ALA A 1090 -21.54 18.91 20.58
N CYS A 1091 -21.61 19.93 19.73
CA CYS A 1091 -22.02 21.30 20.06
C CYS A 1091 -21.11 22.06 21.05
N ASP A 1092 -20.04 21.48 21.58
CA ASP A 1092 -19.05 22.24 22.35
C ASP A 1092 -18.47 23.37 21.50
N GLU A 1093 -18.16 24.49 22.13
CA GLU A 1093 -17.53 25.63 21.48
C GLU A 1093 -16.00 25.51 21.59
N VAL A 1094 -15.28 25.70 20.50
CA VAL A 1094 -13.84 25.47 20.41
C VAL A 1094 -13.16 26.70 19.83
N SER A 1095 -12.12 27.15 20.51
CA SER A 1095 -11.19 28.16 20.01
C SER A 1095 -9.80 27.55 19.86
N THR A 1096 -9.07 27.92 18.81
CA THR A 1096 -7.69 27.50 18.61
C THR A 1096 -6.74 28.46 19.33
N VAL A 1097 -5.61 27.96 19.81
CA VAL A 1097 -4.56 28.76 20.44
C VAL A 1097 -3.24 28.42 19.76
N GLY A 1098 -2.60 29.43 19.15
CA GLY A 1098 -1.32 29.31 18.46
C GLY A 1098 -1.40 28.71 17.05
N LEU A 1099 -2.61 28.47 16.52
CA LEU A 1099 -2.80 27.92 15.18
C LEU A 1099 -2.34 28.91 14.10
N TYR A 1100 -2.77 30.17 14.20
CA TYR A 1100 -2.39 31.19 13.22
C TYR A 1100 -0.88 31.47 13.24
N GLU A 1101 -0.27 31.55 14.43
CA GLU A 1101 1.17 31.70 14.59
C GLU A 1101 1.94 30.51 14.00
N MET A 1102 1.47 29.27 14.24
CA MET A 1102 2.06 28.06 13.66
C MET A 1102 2.04 28.09 12.13
N LEU A 1103 0.94 28.55 11.54
CA LEU A 1103 0.82 28.70 10.09
C LEU A 1103 1.76 29.78 9.53
N GLN A 1104 1.83 30.95 10.18
CA GLN A 1104 2.73 32.04 9.79
C GLN A 1104 4.21 31.64 9.86
N ASN A 1105 4.57 30.82 10.85
CA ASN A 1105 5.91 30.28 11.04
C ASN A 1105 6.19 29.05 10.15
N GLY A 1106 5.41 28.83 9.10
CA GLY A 1106 5.68 27.80 8.09
C GLY A 1106 5.49 26.38 8.63
N GLY A 1107 4.47 26.16 9.45
CA GLY A 1107 4.21 24.85 10.03
C GLY A 1107 4.99 24.56 11.31
N GLN A 1108 5.58 25.57 11.95
CA GLN A 1108 6.35 25.42 13.19
C GLN A 1108 5.63 26.11 14.35
N GLY A 1109 5.36 25.36 15.42
CA GLY A 1109 4.69 25.87 16.60
C GLY A 1109 3.93 24.78 17.33
N LYS A 1110 3.30 25.13 18.44
CA LYS A 1110 2.36 24.26 19.14
C LYS A 1110 0.95 24.79 18.93
N VAL A 1111 -0.01 23.88 18.78
CA VAL A 1111 -1.42 24.22 18.65
C VAL A 1111 -2.18 23.57 19.80
N GLN A 1112 -3.07 24.34 20.43
CA GLN A 1112 -3.97 23.85 21.46
C GLN A 1112 -5.42 24.25 21.13
N LEU A 1113 -6.37 23.51 21.68
CA LEU A 1113 -7.79 23.78 21.55
C LEU A 1113 -8.38 24.12 22.91
N LEU A 1114 -8.91 25.33 23.05
CA LEU A 1114 -9.71 25.73 24.21
C LEU A 1114 -11.16 25.33 23.96
N VAL A 1115 -11.61 24.29 24.66
CA VAL A 1115 -12.97 23.74 24.57
C VAL A 1115 -13.81 24.31 25.69
N LYS A 1116 -14.83 25.08 25.35
CA LYS A 1116 -15.83 25.60 26.26
C LYS A 1116 -17.09 24.73 26.21
N LYS A 1117 -17.41 24.14 27.36
CA LYS A 1117 -18.54 23.24 27.57
C LYS A 1117 -19.84 24.00 27.75
N LYS A 1118 -20.96 23.30 27.59
CA LYS A 1118 -22.32 23.83 27.84
C LYS A 1118 -22.52 24.36 29.26
N ASP A 1119 -21.82 23.81 30.25
CA ASP A 1119 -21.87 24.26 31.65
C ASP A 1119 -20.98 25.48 31.94
N GLY A 1120 -20.26 25.98 30.93
CA GLY A 1120 -19.33 27.10 31.04
C GLY A 1120 -17.91 26.72 31.48
N SER A 1121 -17.63 25.44 31.76
CA SER A 1121 -16.28 24.97 32.04
C SER A 1121 -15.40 25.01 30.79
N GLU A 1122 -14.12 25.26 30.99
CA GLU A 1122 -13.13 25.34 29.91
C GLU A 1122 -12.05 24.28 30.09
N VAL A 1123 -11.70 23.61 29.01
CA VAL A 1123 -10.65 22.58 28.97
C VAL A 1123 -9.70 22.91 27.83
N LEU A 1124 -8.40 23.00 28.15
CA LEU A 1124 -7.36 23.17 27.15
C LEU A 1124 -6.81 21.80 26.73
N ILE A 1125 -6.92 21.49 25.44
CA ILE A 1125 -6.49 20.22 24.85
C ILE A 1125 -5.25 20.46 23.97
N PRO A 1126 -4.09 19.87 24.30
CA PRO A 1126 -2.91 19.93 23.44
C PRO A 1126 -3.08 19.06 22.18
N THR A 1127 -2.57 19.54 21.04
CA THR A 1127 -2.68 18.87 19.75
C THR A 1127 -1.36 18.83 19.00
N ALA A 1128 -1.18 17.80 18.18
CA ALA A 1128 -0.06 17.64 17.26
C ALA A 1128 -0.53 17.79 15.80
N HIS A 1129 0.41 18.13 14.91
CA HIS A 1129 0.15 18.28 13.48
C HIS A 1129 1.41 17.93 12.66
N ALA A 1130 1.22 17.57 11.39
CA ALA A 1130 2.29 17.30 10.42
C ALA A 1130 2.18 18.26 9.22
N VAL A 1131 2.17 19.57 9.48
CA VAL A 1131 2.00 20.61 8.46
C VAL A 1131 3.38 21.10 8.00
N THR A 1132 3.68 21.00 6.71
CA THR A 1132 4.92 21.54 6.13
C THR A 1132 4.80 23.04 5.84
N LYS A 1133 5.92 23.70 5.55
CA LYS A 1133 5.95 25.12 5.15
C LYS A 1133 5.04 25.44 3.97
N ASP A 1134 5.06 24.60 2.94
CA ASP A 1134 4.22 24.78 1.76
C ASP A 1134 2.74 24.58 2.09
N GLN A 1135 2.43 23.56 2.90
CA GLN A 1135 1.06 23.27 3.36
C GLN A 1135 0.50 24.37 4.26
N ALA A 1136 1.32 25.01 5.09
CA ALA A 1136 0.91 26.18 5.87
C ALA A 1136 0.50 27.34 4.95
N GLY A 1137 1.23 27.55 3.85
CA GLY A 1137 0.87 28.50 2.80
C GLY A 1137 -0.46 28.18 2.11
N PHE A 1138 -0.74 26.89 1.86
CA PHE A 1138 -2.03 26.46 1.30
C PHE A 1138 -3.19 26.81 2.22
N ILE A 1139 -3.05 26.50 3.51
CA ILE A 1139 -4.07 26.77 4.53
C ILE A 1139 -4.32 28.27 4.64
N LEU A 1140 -3.26 29.08 4.77
CA LEU A 1140 -3.36 30.55 4.87
C LEU A 1140 -4.07 31.16 3.66
N ALA A 1141 -3.80 30.67 2.45
CA ALA A 1141 -4.46 31.15 1.25
C ALA A 1141 -5.93 30.69 1.11
N GLY A 1142 -6.39 29.78 1.96
CA GLY A 1142 -7.73 29.18 1.93
C GLY A 1142 -7.79 27.84 1.19
N SER A 1143 -6.84 27.61 0.27
CA SER A 1143 -6.58 26.33 -0.38
C SER A 1143 -5.22 26.40 -1.12
N ALA A 1144 -4.68 25.25 -1.51
CA ALA A 1144 -3.51 25.18 -2.39
C ALA A 1144 -3.77 25.91 -3.71
N LEU A 1145 -4.96 25.75 -4.28
CA LEU A 1145 -5.38 26.40 -5.52
C LEU A 1145 -5.42 27.93 -5.40
N SER A 1146 -5.97 28.45 -4.30
CA SER A 1146 -6.01 29.88 -4.01
C SER A 1146 -4.59 30.47 -3.90
N MET A 1147 -3.65 29.73 -3.30
CA MET A 1147 -2.26 30.17 -3.21
C MET A 1147 -1.60 30.22 -4.60
N LEU A 1148 -1.83 29.20 -5.43
CA LEU A 1148 -1.26 29.09 -6.77
C LEU A 1148 -1.84 30.16 -7.71
N ALA A 1149 -3.13 30.48 -7.57
CA ALA A 1149 -3.77 31.58 -8.29
C ALA A 1149 -3.10 32.93 -7.96
N LYS A 1150 -2.79 33.20 -6.69
CA LYS A 1150 -2.12 34.45 -6.27
C LYS A 1150 -0.69 34.56 -6.79
N ARG A 1151 0.08 33.45 -6.77
CA ARG A 1151 1.47 33.44 -7.27
C ARG A 1151 1.58 33.81 -8.75
N ASN A 1152 0.56 33.50 -9.54
CA ASN A 1152 0.55 33.77 -10.98
C ASN A 1152 -0.05 35.14 -11.35
N GLN A 1153 -0.62 35.88 -10.39
CA GLN A 1153 -1.09 37.26 -10.58
C GLN A 1153 -0.03 38.31 -10.19
N ALA A 1154 0.97 37.91 -9.39
CA ALA A 1154 2.15 38.69 -9.02
C ALA A 1154 3.27 38.48 -10.05
#